data_AF-A0AB34IPW2-F1
#
_entry.id   AF-A0AB34IPW2-F1
#
_cell.length_a   1.000
_cell.length_b   1.000
_cell.length_c   1.000
_cell.angle_alpha   90.00
_cell.angle_beta   90.00
_cell.angle_gamma   90.00
#
_symmetry.space_group_name_H-M   'P 1'
#
loop_
_entity.id
_entity.type
_entity.pdbx_description
1 polymer ?
#
loop_
_entity_poly.entity_id
_entity_poly.type
_entity_poly.pdbx_seq_one_letter_code
_entity_poly.pdbx_strand_id
1 'polypeptide(L)'
;MRWRLPSRTIVLAAIAALLSYFGGLLMPTAPAAVDPAVSSLATRFESFVRSQGPPLTVGSKGALVRDRDTFFWRRFTDLFGANPNTPYMWNTLPFLGFLLPSPFWNLGVRDAVVLIARVPPPCEYFSFTTFALFMPRIGLPFASLGDSVNNANIRQHDGLFAHVVTANQKTYDLVEQALVESGLPASAINSVAVPAGLGLFDDIFHLGGQLRLGTYFEVVLRLFRFHNQTEGDAYLKAHPPVFYLKATHDEDALLPASMAPGYKSREHADSVREGPLAAEFDAYSRATLESVGAAVDRRGLSSLPPLTFTPLLIRGLDCLEQRTECLGDCPDAAYFGPNVHADRDAVEMLQLQREDEVHLVTLVNHRQLHAAVYGSIALLKPQPISARRLSKARMSVRATRLGLTSFDFNSSRRFLSWAFTRSAELCATLSALPALDGCSVVEPSLVPADGFLTYCERVYLNPRTGRGPLWSDLLPARLYHAQLHALPRLSPPRVPSGLPAALPLPRLADGAALRFFHIIKTGGESLELHLAAQPQPRLDYSHCRHAAAHTGWRRNLSAPPACGAAAAAISAILCAANCECCAADVRVAHGFHGTLLRSPRAHALSLFSHCHTAHTANTWRRAADDLPQYAAELALRATEWACDSYCGSSFRADWSAALEEALAADGGSPRRLAVLPLHNTQAHALTCSTRRGSLGQHFRLRGGADAMEPSAGAAVDALARFEWVGLTDLFDHSLCLLHYQANASLPAACDCSSGRLSLGLPRMNHGVQRRDPSLLSAAALAKLDEITAVDAQLFAAALRLLLGRLRSVEQLTGRALLECVDWPRLWRATHHIDGLWAGPEALQEQGGD
;
A
#
# COMPACT_ATOMS: atom_id res chain seq x y z
N MET A 1 9.66 1.58 -35.64
CA MET A 1 10.35 0.30 -35.42
C MET A 1 9.54 -0.83 -36.04
N ARG A 2 10.09 -1.60 -37.00
CA ARG A 2 9.46 -2.83 -37.52
C ARG A 2 9.94 -4.01 -36.67
N TRP A 3 9.04 -4.67 -35.95
CA TRP A 3 9.35 -5.87 -35.17
C TRP A 3 9.63 -7.04 -36.12
N ARG A 4 10.80 -7.68 -36.02
CA ARG A 4 11.08 -8.94 -36.71
C ARG A 4 10.39 -10.07 -35.95
N LEU A 5 9.62 -10.89 -36.66
CA LEU A 5 9.02 -12.11 -36.14
C LEU A 5 10.11 -13.07 -35.59
N PRO A 6 9.83 -13.82 -34.52
CA PRO A 6 10.77 -14.82 -33.99
C PRO A 6 11.11 -15.87 -35.05
N SER A 7 12.34 -16.40 -34.99
CA SER A 7 12.83 -17.38 -35.97
C SER A 7 11.96 -18.65 -35.98
N ARG A 8 11.81 -19.28 -37.16
CA ARG A 8 11.06 -20.54 -37.36
C ARG A 8 11.48 -21.65 -36.37
N THR A 9 12.73 -21.64 -35.91
CA THR A 9 13.28 -22.57 -34.94
C THR A 9 12.61 -22.43 -33.56
N ILE A 10 12.28 -21.22 -33.13
CA ILE A 10 11.59 -20.97 -31.84
C ILE A 10 10.15 -21.50 -31.91
N VAL A 11 9.47 -21.29 -33.06
CA VAL A 11 8.10 -21.78 -33.27
C VAL A 11 8.07 -23.31 -33.31
N LEU A 12 8.99 -23.96 -34.02
CA LEU A 12 9.07 -25.42 -34.08
C LEU A 12 9.47 -26.04 -32.73
N ALA A 13 10.39 -25.42 -31.98
CA ALA A 13 10.73 -25.86 -30.62
C ALA A 13 9.54 -25.71 -29.67
N ALA A 14 8.76 -24.63 -29.78
CA ALA A 14 7.54 -24.44 -29.01
C ALA A 14 6.46 -25.48 -29.37
N ILE A 15 6.30 -25.81 -30.66
CA ILE A 15 5.35 -26.85 -31.11
C ILE A 15 5.78 -28.23 -30.65
N ALA A 16 7.07 -28.59 -30.79
CA ALA A 16 7.59 -29.87 -30.32
C ALA A 16 7.49 -30.01 -28.79
N ALA A 17 7.78 -28.94 -28.04
CA ALA A 17 7.57 -28.89 -26.60
C ALA A 17 6.08 -29.06 -26.25
N LEU A 18 5.17 -28.41 -26.99
CA LEU A 18 3.72 -28.59 -26.84
C LEU A 18 3.31 -30.05 -27.11
N LEU A 19 3.77 -30.65 -28.20
CA LEU A 19 3.40 -32.01 -28.60
C LEU A 19 3.95 -33.08 -27.66
N SER A 20 5.21 -32.99 -27.24
CA SER A 20 5.78 -33.88 -26.21
C SER A 20 5.09 -33.72 -24.86
N TYR A 21 4.60 -32.51 -24.56
CA TYR A 21 3.81 -32.22 -23.38
C TYR A 21 2.38 -32.80 -23.46
N PHE A 22 1.67 -32.63 -24.58
CA PHE A 22 0.35 -33.22 -24.81
C PHE A 22 0.40 -34.76 -24.97
N GLY A 23 1.54 -35.32 -25.39
CA GLY A 23 1.79 -36.76 -25.46
C GLY A 23 2.09 -37.43 -24.11
N GLY A 24 2.03 -36.70 -22.98
CA GLY A 24 2.17 -37.26 -21.63
C GLY A 24 3.61 -37.53 -21.17
N LEU A 25 4.61 -37.40 -22.04
CA LEU A 25 6.03 -37.69 -21.74
C LEU A 25 6.68 -36.67 -20.79
N LEU A 26 6.08 -35.49 -20.62
CA LEU A 26 6.62 -34.39 -19.79
C LEU A 26 5.65 -33.92 -18.70
N MET A 27 4.62 -34.70 -18.35
CA MET A 27 3.76 -34.32 -17.23
C MET A 27 4.50 -34.61 -15.91
N PRO A 28 4.83 -33.58 -15.11
CA PRO A 28 5.45 -33.81 -13.81
C PRO A 28 4.53 -34.70 -12.98
N THR A 29 5.06 -35.72 -12.30
CA THR A 29 4.27 -36.47 -11.34
C THR A 29 3.89 -35.54 -10.19
N ALA A 30 2.67 -35.71 -9.64
CA ALA A 30 2.31 -35.01 -8.42
C ALA A 30 3.35 -35.36 -7.33
N PRO A 31 3.83 -34.38 -6.55
CA PRO A 31 4.78 -34.64 -5.49
C PRO A 31 4.20 -35.68 -4.53
N ALA A 32 5.06 -36.59 -4.06
CA ALA A 32 4.66 -37.53 -3.03
C ALA A 32 4.38 -36.78 -1.72
N ALA A 33 3.41 -37.27 -0.94
CA ALA A 33 3.19 -36.75 0.41
C ALA A 33 4.44 -36.96 1.27
N VAL A 34 4.81 -35.91 2.00
CA VAL A 34 5.96 -35.93 2.92
C VAL A 34 5.60 -36.66 4.21
N ASP A 35 4.34 -36.59 4.65
CA ASP A 35 3.86 -37.33 5.82
C ASP A 35 3.84 -38.84 5.51
N PRO A 36 4.61 -39.68 6.24
CA PRO A 36 4.72 -41.11 5.94
C PRO A 36 3.41 -41.87 6.09
N ALA A 37 2.56 -41.48 7.05
CA ALA A 37 1.29 -42.17 7.29
C ALA A 37 0.28 -41.84 6.20
N VAL A 38 0.21 -40.57 5.78
CA VAL A 38 -0.60 -40.14 4.63
C VAL A 38 -0.12 -40.82 3.36
N SER A 39 1.19 -40.84 3.09
CA SER A 39 1.78 -41.49 1.92
C SER A 39 1.50 -42.99 1.88
N SER A 40 1.61 -43.67 3.02
CA SER A 40 1.33 -45.10 3.17
C SER A 40 -0.14 -45.43 2.91
N LEU A 41 -1.07 -44.68 3.52
CA LEU A 41 -2.52 -44.84 3.30
C LEU A 41 -2.89 -44.56 1.83
N ALA A 42 -2.37 -43.48 1.26
CA ALA A 42 -2.62 -43.11 -0.13
C ALA A 42 -2.12 -44.17 -1.12
N THR A 43 -0.97 -44.80 -0.84
CA THR A 43 -0.44 -45.90 -1.65
C THR A 43 -1.34 -47.14 -1.59
N ARG A 44 -1.80 -47.52 -0.39
CA ARG A 44 -2.75 -48.64 -0.24
C ARG A 44 -4.08 -48.37 -0.94
N PHE A 45 -4.62 -47.16 -0.78
CA PHE A 45 -5.83 -46.70 -1.46
C PHE A 45 -5.72 -46.77 -2.98
N GLU A 46 -4.66 -46.20 -3.54
CA GLU A 46 -4.42 -46.25 -4.98
C GLU A 46 -4.25 -47.69 -5.48
N SER A 47 -3.54 -48.54 -4.73
CA SER A 47 -3.38 -49.96 -5.06
C SER A 47 -4.71 -50.71 -5.03
N PHE A 48 -5.57 -50.44 -4.04
CA PHE A 48 -6.88 -51.07 -3.91
C PHE A 48 -7.82 -50.67 -5.05
N VAL A 49 -7.90 -49.37 -5.38
CA VAL A 49 -8.70 -48.88 -6.51
C VAL A 49 -8.24 -49.52 -7.82
N ARG A 50 -6.93 -49.69 -8.01
CA ARG A 50 -6.39 -50.35 -9.21
C ARG A 50 -6.65 -51.86 -9.25
N SER A 51 -6.77 -52.54 -8.10
CA SER A 51 -6.96 -54.00 -8.05
C SER A 51 -8.42 -54.44 -8.18
N GLN A 52 -9.39 -53.61 -7.78
CA GLN A 52 -10.83 -53.92 -7.85
C GLN A 52 -11.40 -53.92 -9.28
N GLY A 53 -10.62 -53.51 -10.29
CA GLY A 53 -11.07 -53.49 -11.68
C GLY A 53 -11.99 -52.30 -12.01
N PRO A 54 -12.95 -52.44 -12.93
CA PRO A 54 -13.60 -51.31 -13.60
C PRO A 54 -14.48 -50.36 -12.76
N PRO A 55 -15.12 -50.72 -11.61
CA PRO A 55 -16.14 -49.84 -11.05
C PRO A 55 -15.60 -48.49 -10.56
N LEU A 56 -14.31 -48.42 -10.21
CA LEU A 56 -13.57 -47.18 -9.95
C LEU A 56 -12.20 -47.22 -10.61
N THR A 57 -11.79 -46.11 -11.22
CA THR A 57 -10.44 -45.96 -11.78
C THR A 57 -9.84 -44.62 -11.35
N VAL A 58 -8.53 -44.59 -11.08
CA VAL A 58 -7.81 -43.34 -10.79
C VAL A 58 -7.57 -42.63 -12.12
N GLY A 59 -8.35 -41.60 -12.41
CA GLY A 59 -8.21 -40.79 -13.62
C GLY A 59 -6.99 -39.88 -13.56
N SER A 60 -6.77 -39.22 -12.41
CA SER A 60 -5.58 -38.40 -12.18
C SER A 60 -5.26 -38.27 -10.68
N LYS A 61 -4.01 -37.92 -10.38
CA LYS A 61 -3.52 -37.67 -9.02
C LYS A 61 -2.92 -36.27 -8.94
N GLY A 62 -3.37 -35.50 -7.97
CA GLY A 62 -2.86 -34.17 -7.63
C GLY A 62 -2.36 -34.10 -6.18
N ALA A 63 -2.09 -32.90 -5.71
CA ALA A 63 -1.71 -32.64 -4.33
C ALA A 63 -2.28 -31.30 -3.82
N LEU A 64 -2.55 -31.23 -2.52
CA LEU A 64 -2.89 -30.00 -1.83
C LEU A 64 -1.61 -29.19 -1.59
N VAL A 65 -1.55 -27.95 -2.08
CA VAL A 65 -0.35 -27.09 -2.00
C VAL A 65 -0.69 -25.72 -1.46
N ARG A 66 0.29 -25.06 -0.85
CA ARG A 66 0.13 -23.70 -0.34
C ARG A 66 -0.09 -22.70 -1.47
N ASP A 67 -0.90 -21.72 -1.15
CA ASP A 67 -1.38 -20.73 -2.08
C ASP A 67 -0.30 -19.89 -2.79
N ARG A 68 0.65 -19.39 -2.01
CA ARG A 68 1.73 -18.53 -2.49
C ARG A 68 2.78 -19.29 -3.32
N ASP A 69 2.73 -20.61 -3.31
CA ASP A 69 3.69 -21.46 -4.02
C ASP A 69 3.28 -21.67 -5.48
N THR A 70 2.10 -21.20 -5.90
CA THR A 70 1.64 -21.30 -7.29
C THR A 70 1.47 -19.93 -7.95
N PHE A 71 1.86 -19.84 -9.22
CA PHE A 71 1.84 -18.59 -9.99
C PHE A 71 0.42 -18.02 -10.16
N PHE A 72 -0.54 -18.86 -10.52
CA PHE A 72 -1.92 -18.45 -10.82
C PHE A 72 -2.52 -17.74 -9.61
N TRP A 73 -2.37 -18.35 -8.46
CA TRP A 73 -3.02 -17.85 -7.28
C TRP A 73 -2.23 -16.81 -6.52
N ARG A 74 -0.92 -16.65 -6.71
CA ARG A 74 -0.27 -15.39 -6.33
C ARG A 74 -1.01 -14.16 -6.91
N ARG A 75 -1.81 -14.33 -7.98
CA ARG A 75 -2.71 -13.28 -8.50
C ARG A 75 -4.14 -13.32 -7.96
N PHE A 76 -4.62 -14.44 -7.42
CA PHE A 76 -5.97 -14.63 -6.85
C PHE A 76 -6.00 -14.56 -5.31
N THR A 77 -4.90 -14.81 -4.60
CA THR A 77 -4.79 -14.79 -3.13
C THR A 77 -4.99 -13.40 -2.56
N ASP A 78 -4.92 -12.38 -3.40
CA ASP A 78 -5.31 -11.04 -2.98
C ASP A 78 -6.83 -10.88 -3.00
N LEU A 79 -7.69 -11.78 -3.50
CA LEU A 79 -9.15 -11.54 -3.64
C LEU A 79 -9.93 -11.52 -2.31
N PHE A 80 -11.22 -11.14 -2.38
CA PHE A 80 -12.16 -10.94 -1.26
C PHE A 80 -12.08 -11.97 -0.13
N GLY A 81 -11.83 -13.24 -0.43
CA GLY A 81 -11.78 -14.32 0.56
C GLY A 81 -10.52 -14.37 1.42
N ALA A 82 -9.47 -13.59 1.11
CA ALA A 82 -8.20 -13.67 1.84
C ALA A 82 -8.20 -12.84 3.12
N ASN A 83 -7.76 -13.48 4.21
CA ASN A 83 -7.44 -12.80 5.46
C ASN A 83 -5.94 -12.50 5.44
N PRO A 84 -5.51 -11.29 5.83
CA PRO A 84 -4.09 -11.05 6.11
C PRO A 84 -3.58 -12.13 7.06
N ASN A 85 -2.46 -12.76 6.71
CA ASN A 85 -1.79 -13.80 7.52
C ASN A 85 -2.49 -15.17 7.64
N THR A 86 -3.56 -15.47 6.89
CA THR A 86 -4.07 -16.85 6.76
C THR A 86 -3.47 -17.52 5.53
N PRO A 87 -2.64 -18.57 5.66
CA PRO A 87 -2.29 -19.38 4.50
C PRO A 87 -3.52 -20.18 4.03
N TYR A 88 -3.66 -20.27 2.71
CA TYR A 88 -4.59 -21.19 2.07
C TYR A 88 -3.82 -22.36 1.48
N MET A 89 -4.44 -23.54 1.44
CA MET A 89 -3.98 -24.63 0.59
C MET A 89 -5.11 -25.11 -0.30
N TRP A 90 -4.79 -25.53 -1.51
CA TRP A 90 -5.78 -26.02 -2.47
C TRP A 90 -5.18 -27.04 -3.41
N ASN A 91 -6.04 -27.74 -4.14
CA ASN A 91 -5.64 -28.88 -4.95
C ASN A 91 -4.98 -28.42 -6.26
N THR A 92 -3.87 -29.04 -6.62
CA THR A 92 -3.19 -28.83 -7.90
C THR A 92 -3.09 -30.13 -8.65
N LEU A 93 -3.44 -30.08 -9.94
CA LEU A 93 -3.22 -31.17 -10.88
C LEU A 93 -1.89 -30.95 -11.61
N PRO A 94 -1.19 -32.02 -12.02
CA PRO A 94 0.08 -31.96 -12.75
C PRO A 94 0.00 -31.40 -14.20
N PHE A 95 -0.98 -30.57 -14.51
CA PHE A 95 -1.20 -30.01 -15.85
C PHE A 95 -0.51 -28.64 -16.01
N LEU A 96 0.38 -28.55 -17.00
CA LEU A 96 1.11 -27.37 -17.48
C LEU A 96 1.93 -26.74 -16.37
N GLY A 97 2.91 -27.48 -15.87
CA GLY A 97 3.95 -27.00 -14.96
C GLY A 97 4.24 -25.52 -15.20
N PHE A 98 3.74 -24.69 -14.29
CA PHE A 98 3.87 -23.23 -14.22
C PHE A 98 3.13 -22.31 -15.22
N LEU A 99 2.65 -22.73 -16.39
CA LEU A 99 2.26 -21.77 -17.46
C LEU A 99 0.75 -21.51 -17.65
N LEU A 100 -0.13 -22.48 -17.39
CA LEU A 100 -1.58 -22.32 -17.51
C LEU A 100 -2.30 -23.08 -16.38
N PRO A 101 -3.41 -22.56 -15.83
CA PRO A 101 -4.01 -23.08 -14.62
C PRO A 101 -4.64 -24.46 -14.84
N SER A 102 -4.42 -25.40 -13.91
CA SER A 102 -5.55 -26.20 -13.47
C SER A 102 -5.45 -26.55 -11.98
N PRO A 103 -5.92 -25.65 -11.10
CA PRO A 103 -6.41 -26.03 -9.79
C PRO A 103 -7.75 -26.78 -9.86
N PHE A 104 -8.24 -27.17 -11.04
CA PHE A 104 -9.67 -27.42 -11.20
C PHE A 104 -9.97 -28.82 -11.70
N TRP A 105 -10.89 -29.51 -11.05
CA TRP A 105 -11.40 -30.81 -11.51
C TRP A 105 -12.84 -30.66 -12.01
N ASN A 106 -13.12 -31.30 -13.15
CA ASN A 106 -14.46 -31.42 -13.71
C ASN A 106 -15.01 -32.79 -13.35
N LEU A 107 -16.02 -32.89 -12.47
CA LEU A 107 -16.69 -34.17 -12.20
C LEU A 107 -17.84 -34.38 -13.16
N GLY A 108 -17.98 -35.61 -13.66
CA GLY A 108 -19.27 -36.16 -14.04
C GLY A 108 -20.08 -36.54 -12.80
N VAL A 109 -21.38 -36.80 -12.99
CA VAL A 109 -22.30 -37.12 -11.88
C VAL A 109 -21.88 -38.35 -11.06
N ARG A 110 -21.16 -39.29 -11.67
CA ARG A 110 -20.65 -40.53 -11.05
C ARG A 110 -19.19 -40.45 -10.62
N ASP A 111 -18.54 -39.31 -10.79
CA ASP A 111 -17.12 -39.19 -10.44
C ASP A 111 -16.96 -38.81 -8.96
N ALA A 112 -15.74 -38.97 -8.45
CA ALA A 112 -15.40 -38.56 -7.10
C ALA A 112 -14.04 -37.89 -7.00
N VAL A 113 -13.89 -37.02 -6.00
CA VAL A 113 -12.60 -36.52 -5.52
C VAL A 113 -12.36 -37.02 -4.11
N VAL A 114 -11.15 -37.51 -3.85
CA VAL A 114 -10.74 -38.00 -2.54
C VAL A 114 -9.44 -37.32 -2.13
N LEU A 115 -9.52 -36.43 -1.14
CA LEU A 115 -8.35 -35.89 -0.45
C LEU A 115 -8.04 -36.80 0.74
N ILE A 116 -6.80 -37.29 0.83
CA ILE A 116 -6.31 -38.03 2.00
C ILE A 116 -5.28 -37.14 2.70
N ALA A 117 -5.50 -36.83 3.98
CA ALA A 117 -4.66 -35.89 4.69
C ALA A 117 -4.58 -36.20 6.19
N ARG A 118 -3.66 -35.50 6.85
CA ARG A 118 -3.62 -35.37 8.30
C ARG A 118 -4.27 -34.03 8.70
N VAL A 119 -4.93 -33.99 9.85
CA VAL A 119 -5.36 -32.72 10.45
C VAL A 119 -4.15 -31.80 10.68
N PRO A 120 -4.31 -30.49 10.53
CA PRO A 120 -3.23 -29.55 10.83
C PRO A 120 -2.71 -29.71 12.26
N PRO A 121 -1.43 -29.35 12.54
CA PRO A 121 -0.97 -29.18 13.91
C PRO A 121 -1.84 -28.14 14.65
N PRO A 122 -1.80 -28.09 15.99
CA PRO A 122 -2.62 -27.17 16.77
C PRO A 122 -2.58 -25.74 16.22
N CYS A 123 -3.76 -25.23 15.88
CA CYS A 123 -4.00 -23.90 15.37
C CYS A 123 -5.36 -23.41 15.85
N GLU A 124 -5.59 -22.10 15.78
CA GLU A 124 -6.84 -21.51 16.26
C GLU A 124 -8.04 -21.95 15.41
N TYR A 125 -7.83 -22.07 14.10
CA TYR A 125 -8.89 -22.46 13.18
C TYR A 125 -8.35 -23.10 11.92
N PHE A 126 -9.06 -24.13 11.45
CA PHE A 126 -8.91 -24.63 10.09
C PHE A 126 -10.25 -25.13 9.54
N SER A 127 -10.39 -25.10 8.22
CA SER A 127 -11.56 -25.62 7.53
C SER A 127 -11.24 -26.11 6.13
N PHE A 128 -11.77 -27.27 5.74
CA PHE A 128 -11.84 -27.78 4.38
C PHE A 128 -13.22 -27.43 3.81
N THR A 129 -13.24 -26.63 2.75
CA THR A 129 -14.48 -26.23 2.08
C THR A 129 -14.38 -26.57 0.60
N THR A 130 -15.40 -27.25 0.09
CA THR A 130 -15.51 -27.56 -1.34
C THR A 130 -16.30 -26.48 -2.05
N PHE A 131 -15.80 -26.02 -3.19
CA PHE A 131 -16.40 -24.96 -4.00
C PHE A 131 -16.73 -25.45 -5.41
N ALA A 132 -17.84 -24.98 -5.96
CA ALA A 132 -18.00 -24.80 -7.41
C ALA A 132 -17.25 -23.50 -7.79
N LEU A 133 -16.07 -23.65 -8.37
CA LEU A 133 -15.14 -22.55 -8.58
C LEU A 133 -15.37 -21.83 -9.90
N PHE A 134 -15.47 -22.58 -11.00
CA PHE A 134 -15.71 -22.04 -12.34
C PHE A 134 -16.84 -22.81 -13.03
N MET A 135 -17.76 -22.08 -13.66
CA MET A 135 -18.86 -22.62 -14.44
C MET A 135 -18.91 -21.85 -15.76
N PRO A 136 -18.76 -22.48 -16.94
CA PRO A 136 -18.72 -21.78 -18.21
C PRO A 136 -19.87 -20.79 -18.44
N ARG A 137 -21.06 -21.09 -17.90
CA ARG A 137 -22.26 -20.24 -18.04
C ARG A 137 -22.29 -19.03 -17.09
N ILE A 138 -21.61 -19.10 -15.95
CA ILE A 138 -21.65 -18.08 -14.88
C ILE A 138 -20.32 -17.32 -14.79
N GLY A 139 -19.22 -17.92 -15.24
CA GLY A 139 -17.87 -17.42 -15.02
C GLY A 139 -17.26 -18.06 -13.77
N LEU A 140 -16.89 -17.24 -12.79
CA LEU A 140 -16.20 -17.67 -11.57
C LEU A 140 -17.14 -17.54 -10.35
N PRO A 141 -18.15 -18.42 -10.18
CA PRO A 141 -19.05 -18.33 -9.04
C PRO A 141 -18.30 -18.41 -7.71
N PHE A 142 -17.27 -19.26 -7.61
CA PHE A 142 -16.52 -19.51 -6.38
C PHE A 142 -17.44 -19.68 -5.16
N ALA A 143 -18.38 -20.61 -5.27
CA ALA A 143 -19.48 -20.82 -4.34
C ALA A 143 -19.32 -22.13 -3.55
N SER A 144 -19.40 -22.07 -2.23
CA SER A 144 -19.31 -23.26 -1.38
C SER A 144 -20.48 -24.22 -1.62
N LEU A 145 -20.23 -25.53 -1.48
CA LEU A 145 -21.26 -26.55 -1.67
C LEU A 145 -22.04 -26.88 -0.38
N GLY A 146 -21.79 -26.20 0.73
CA GLY A 146 -22.42 -26.49 2.02
C GLY A 146 -21.53 -26.09 3.19
N ASP A 147 -21.85 -26.53 4.40
CA ASP A 147 -21.00 -26.27 5.58
C ASP A 147 -19.59 -26.89 5.43
N SER A 148 -18.60 -26.23 6.03
CA SER A 148 -17.20 -26.66 6.01
C SER A 148 -16.94 -27.85 6.95
N VAL A 149 -15.94 -28.66 6.61
CA VAL A 149 -15.34 -29.64 7.55
C VAL A 149 -14.22 -28.92 8.29
N ASN A 150 -14.38 -28.66 9.58
CA ASN A 150 -13.52 -27.78 10.36
C ASN A 150 -13.02 -28.43 11.65
N ASN A 151 -12.20 -27.69 12.42
CA ASN A 151 -11.63 -28.17 13.67
C ASN A 151 -12.65 -28.63 14.73
N ALA A 152 -13.91 -28.19 14.65
CA ALA A 152 -14.96 -28.59 15.59
C ALA A 152 -15.74 -29.86 15.14
N ASN A 153 -15.74 -30.18 13.85
CA ASN A 153 -16.60 -31.24 13.31
C ASN A 153 -15.88 -32.30 12.47
N ILE A 154 -14.57 -32.17 12.26
CA ILE A 154 -13.78 -33.11 11.46
C ILE A 154 -13.79 -34.50 12.08
N ARG A 155 -14.09 -35.48 11.23
CA ARG A 155 -13.99 -36.91 11.55
C ARG A 155 -12.57 -37.39 11.21
N GLN A 156 -11.88 -37.98 12.18
CA GLN A 156 -10.49 -38.42 12.02
C GLN A 156 -10.16 -39.67 12.86
N HIS A 157 -9.06 -40.35 12.52
CA HIS A 157 -8.47 -41.46 13.27
C HIS A 157 -6.95 -41.29 13.30
N ASP A 158 -6.35 -41.16 14.49
CA ASP A 158 -4.92 -40.91 14.68
C ASP A 158 -4.37 -39.74 13.87
N GLY A 159 -5.16 -38.66 13.75
CA GLY A 159 -4.80 -37.50 12.93
C GLY A 159 -5.20 -37.63 11.45
N LEU A 160 -5.44 -38.83 10.94
CA LEU A 160 -5.72 -39.09 9.53
C LEU A 160 -7.22 -38.98 9.22
N PHE A 161 -7.53 -38.48 8.03
CA PHE A 161 -8.89 -38.43 7.52
C PHE A 161 -8.91 -38.49 5.99
N ALA A 162 -10.10 -38.75 5.45
CA ALA A 162 -10.39 -38.55 4.03
C ALA A 162 -11.51 -37.51 3.86
N HIS A 163 -11.44 -36.72 2.80
CA HIS A 163 -12.50 -35.81 2.36
C HIS A 163 -12.96 -36.23 0.96
N VAL A 164 -14.17 -36.78 0.89
CA VAL A 164 -14.77 -37.39 -0.29
C VAL A 164 -15.84 -36.46 -0.86
N VAL A 165 -15.67 -36.07 -2.12
CA VAL A 165 -16.63 -35.23 -2.85
C VAL A 165 -17.24 -36.03 -4.00
N THR A 166 -18.55 -36.21 -4.01
CA THR A 166 -19.29 -36.88 -5.11
C THR A 166 -20.77 -36.51 -5.08
N ALA A 167 -21.50 -36.72 -6.17
CA ALA A 167 -22.97 -36.59 -6.20
C ALA A 167 -23.69 -37.94 -6.04
N ASN A 168 -22.99 -39.06 -6.21
CA ASN A 168 -23.58 -40.37 -6.43
C ASN A 168 -23.36 -41.32 -5.25
N GLN A 169 -24.42 -41.99 -4.81
CA GLN A 169 -24.39 -42.90 -3.67
C GLN A 169 -23.51 -44.12 -3.93
N LYS A 170 -23.67 -44.76 -5.10
CA LYS A 170 -22.89 -45.95 -5.45
C LYS A 170 -21.40 -45.64 -5.52
N THR A 171 -21.05 -44.48 -6.09
CA THR A 171 -19.66 -44.00 -6.11
C THR A 171 -19.13 -43.77 -4.71
N TYR A 172 -19.92 -43.14 -3.82
CA TYR A 172 -19.53 -42.94 -2.42
C TYR A 172 -19.26 -44.28 -1.72
N ASP A 173 -20.16 -45.25 -1.84
CA ASP A 173 -20.03 -46.58 -1.20
C ASP A 173 -18.74 -47.29 -1.64
N LEU A 174 -18.44 -47.24 -2.95
CA LEU A 174 -17.22 -47.83 -3.50
C LEU A 174 -15.95 -47.13 -2.99
N VAL A 175 -15.98 -45.80 -2.84
CA VAL A 175 -14.85 -45.03 -2.31
C VAL A 175 -14.68 -45.27 -0.81
N GLU A 176 -15.78 -45.29 -0.05
CA GLU A 176 -15.77 -45.59 1.38
C GLU A 176 -15.19 -46.99 1.64
N GLN A 177 -15.66 -48.00 0.91
CA GLN A 177 -15.11 -49.35 0.98
C GLN A 177 -13.61 -49.35 0.67
N ALA A 178 -13.17 -48.67 -0.40
CA ALA A 178 -11.77 -48.62 -0.76
C ALA A 178 -10.89 -47.95 0.32
N LEU A 179 -11.39 -46.91 1.00
CA LEU A 179 -10.70 -46.27 2.11
C LEU A 179 -10.62 -47.17 3.35
N VAL A 180 -11.72 -47.85 3.68
CA VAL A 180 -11.79 -48.80 4.82
C VAL A 180 -10.83 -49.96 4.64
N GLU A 181 -10.83 -50.60 3.47
CA GLU A 181 -9.92 -51.71 3.13
C GLU A 181 -8.45 -51.23 3.06
N SER A 182 -8.22 -49.94 2.85
CA SER A 182 -6.88 -49.33 2.90
C SER A 182 -6.43 -48.98 4.32
N GLY A 183 -7.27 -49.24 5.33
CA GLY A 183 -6.96 -49.06 6.74
C GLY A 183 -7.39 -47.71 7.33
N LEU A 184 -8.26 -46.94 6.65
CA LEU A 184 -8.89 -45.75 7.24
C LEU A 184 -10.32 -46.09 7.70
N PRO A 185 -10.65 -46.06 9.00
CA PRO A 185 -11.99 -46.42 9.45
C PRO A 185 -13.05 -45.46 8.90
N ALA A 186 -14.27 -45.97 8.67
CA ALA A 186 -15.38 -45.18 8.13
C ALA A 186 -15.70 -43.93 8.98
N SER A 187 -15.44 -44.00 10.28
CA SER A 187 -15.58 -42.88 11.22
C SER A 187 -14.59 -41.73 10.99
N ALA A 188 -13.61 -41.86 10.09
CA ALA A 188 -12.63 -40.85 9.70
C ALA A 188 -12.81 -40.33 8.26
N ILE A 189 -13.89 -40.73 7.59
CA ILE A 189 -14.22 -40.29 6.22
C ILE A 189 -15.19 -39.12 6.34
N ASN A 190 -14.92 -38.00 5.70
CA ASN A 190 -15.78 -36.81 5.66
C ASN A 190 -16.35 -36.69 4.25
N SER A 191 -17.68 -36.59 4.12
CA SER A 191 -18.36 -36.59 2.82
C SER A 191 -18.93 -35.22 2.51
N VAL A 192 -18.78 -34.76 1.27
CA VAL A 192 -19.46 -33.57 0.74
C VAL A 192 -20.22 -33.96 -0.52
N ALA A 193 -21.54 -33.86 -0.46
CA ALA A 193 -22.36 -34.07 -1.64
C ALA A 193 -22.24 -32.89 -2.62
N VAL A 194 -22.24 -33.20 -3.92
CA VAL A 194 -22.39 -32.19 -4.97
C VAL A 194 -23.88 -32.10 -5.36
N PRO A 195 -24.51 -30.91 -5.33
CA PRO A 195 -25.92 -30.77 -5.65
C PRO A 195 -26.18 -30.98 -7.15
N ALA A 196 -26.55 -32.19 -7.55
CA ALA A 196 -26.88 -32.48 -8.94
C ALA A 196 -28.07 -31.64 -9.45
N GLY A 197 -29.01 -31.30 -8.57
CA GLY A 197 -30.20 -30.49 -8.90
C GLY A 197 -29.93 -29.03 -9.29
N LEU A 198 -28.71 -28.51 -9.08
CA LEU A 198 -28.33 -27.15 -9.47
C LEU A 198 -27.76 -27.06 -10.90
N GLY A 199 -27.86 -28.15 -11.67
CA GLY A 199 -27.36 -28.21 -13.04
C GLY A 199 -25.83 -28.15 -13.16
N LEU A 200 -25.10 -28.46 -12.08
CA LEU A 200 -23.63 -28.42 -12.06
C LEU A 200 -23.00 -29.42 -13.04
N PHE A 201 -23.74 -30.44 -13.44
CA PHE A 201 -23.31 -31.44 -14.43
C PHE A 201 -23.85 -31.19 -15.85
N ASP A 202 -24.76 -30.23 -16.02
CA ASP A 202 -25.44 -29.96 -17.30
C ASP A 202 -24.66 -29.00 -18.22
N ASP A 203 -23.57 -28.44 -17.69
CA ASP A 203 -22.65 -27.59 -18.43
C ASP A 203 -21.78 -28.46 -19.33
N ILE A 204 -22.23 -28.71 -20.55
CA ILE A 204 -21.38 -29.26 -21.61
C ILE A 204 -21.27 -28.20 -22.70
N PHE A 205 -20.31 -27.29 -22.56
CA PHE A 205 -19.92 -26.47 -23.69
C PHE A 205 -19.06 -27.33 -24.63
N HIS A 206 -19.58 -27.58 -25.83
CA HIS A 206 -18.86 -28.33 -26.86
C HIS A 206 -18.04 -27.37 -27.72
N LEU A 207 -16.74 -27.25 -27.43
CA LEU A 207 -15.82 -26.54 -28.31
C LEU A 207 -15.34 -27.51 -29.40
N GLY A 208 -15.98 -27.47 -30.57
CA GLY A 208 -15.64 -28.32 -31.71
C GLY A 208 -15.94 -29.82 -31.52
N GLY A 209 -16.89 -30.17 -30.64
CA GLY A 209 -17.30 -31.56 -30.40
C GLY A 209 -16.34 -32.43 -29.59
N GLN A 210 -15.11 -31.97 -29.33
CA GLN A 210 -14.07 -32.76 -28.63
C GLN A 210 -13.75 -32.29 -27.21
N LEU A 211 -13.87 -30.99 -26.92
CA LEU A 211 -13.62 -30.46 -25.57
C LEU A 211 -14.96 -30.24 -24.85
N ARG A 212 -15.19 -30.98 -23.76
CA ARG A 212 -16.30 -30.74 -22.83
C ARG A 212 -15.80 -29.85 -21.70
N LEU A 213 -16.26 -28.60 -21.65
CA LEU A 213 -16.06 -27.73 -20.50
C LEU A 213 -17.34 -27.77 -19.66
N GLY A 214 -17.24 -28.24 -18.42
CA GLY A 214 -18.33 -28.19 -17.44
C GLY A 214 -17.96 -27.48 -16.16
N THR A 215 -18.71 -27.73 -15.07
CA THR A 215 -18.39 -27.15 -13.77
C THR A 215 -17.06 -27.67 -13.27
N TYR A 216 -16.29 -26.76 -12.72
CA TYR A 216 -15.00 -27.01 -12.12
C TYR A 216 -15.09 -26.73 -10.63
N PHE A 217 -14.51 -27.61 -9.85
CA PHE A 217 -14.57 -27.52 -8.41
C PHE A 217 -13.17 -27.53 -7.80
N GLU A 218 -13.12 -27.18 -6.52
CA GLU A 218 -11.90 -26.99 -5.73
C GLU A 218 -12.16 -27.34 -4.27
N VAL A 219 -11.14 -27.88 -3.58
CA VAL A 219 -11.14 -28.01 -2.11
C VAL A 219 -10.13 -27.02 -1.54
N VAL A 220 -10.64 -26.02 -0.82
CA VAL A 220 -9.80 -25.03 -0.14
C VAL A 220 -9.68 -25.39 1.33
N LEU A 221 -8.44 -25.58 1.78
CA LEU A 221 -8.07 -25.56 3.19
C LEU A 221 -7.73 -24.14 3.61
N ARG A 222 -8.50 -23.61 4.56
CA ARG A 222 -8.21 -22.36 5.26
C ARG A 222 -7.54 -22.67 6.59
N LEU A 223 -6.49 -21.94 6.94
CA LEU A 223 -5.75 -22.09 8.18
C LEU A 223 -5.56 -20.73 8.83
N PHE A 224 -5.70 -20.68 10.15
CA PHE A 224 -5.45 -19.46 10.91
C PHE A 224 -4.62 -19.76 12.15
N ARG A 225 -3.48 -19.07 12.24
CA ARG A 225 -2.57 -19.00 13.38
C ARG A 225 -2.22 -20.36 14.01
N PHE A 226 -1.12 -20.94 13.54
CA PHE A 226 -0.53 -22.09 14.22
C PHE A 226 -0.03 -21.71 15.61
N HIS A 227 -0.18 -22.62 16.57
CA HIS A 227 0.44 -22.49 17.88
C HIS A 227 1.96 -22.65 17.79
N ASN A 228 2.41 -23.55 16.90
CA ASN A 228 3.82 -23.70 16.51
C ASN A 228 4.00 -23.42 15.00
N GLN A 229 4.61 -22.29 14.66
CA GLN A 229 4.78 -21.90 13.26
C GLN A 229 5.70 -22.86 12.47
N THR A 230 6.70 -23.48 13.12
CA THR A 230 7.60 -24.43 12.46
C THR A 230 6.86 -25.69 12.00
N GLU A 231 6.00 -26.24 12.86
CA GLU A 231 5.14 -27.37 12.51
C GLU A 231 4.11 -26.99 11.45
N GLY A 232 3.55 -25.77 11.55
CA GLY A 232 2.66 -25.22 10.53
C GLY A 232 3.32 -25.11 9.15
N ASP A 233 4.55 -24.61 9.09
CA ASP A 233 5.32 -24.51 7.85
C ASP A 233 5.67 -25.88 7.26
N ALA A 234 5.94 -26.88 8.11
CA ALA A 234 6.12 -28.26 7.68
C ALA A 234 4.82 -28.85 7.10
N TYR A 235 3.68 -28.59 7.75
CA TYR A 235 2.36 -29.01 7.29
C TYR A 235 2.00 -28.40 5.93
N LEU A 236 2.26 -27.09 5.73
CA LEU A 236 2.02 -26.40 4.46
C LEU A 236 2.83 -26.98 3.28
N LYS A 237 3.91 -27.73 3.57
CA LYS A 237 4.77 -28.41 2.60
C LYS A 237 4.53 -29.93 2.55
N ALA A 238 3.50 -30.44 3.23
CA ALA A 238 3.28 -31.89 3.35
C ALA A 238 2.74 -32.55 2.08
N HIS A 239 2.23 -31.75 1.12
CA HIS A 239 1.65 -32.20 -0.16
C HIS A 239 0.63 -33.36 -0.04
N PRO A 240 -0.44 -33.25 0.77
CA PRO A 240 -1.48 -34.27 0.85
C PRO A 240 -2.04 -34.66 -0.53
N PRO A 241 -2.16 -35.95 -0.87
CA PRO A 241 -2.59 -36.38 -2.19
C PRO A 241 -4.09 -36.18 -2.39
N VAL A 242 -4.45 -35.81 -3.61
CA VAL A 242 -5.83 -35.66 -4.07
C VAL A 242 -6.05 -36.60 -5.24
N PHE A 243 -6.96 -37.56 -5.10
CA PHE A 243 -7.32 -38.52 -6.13
C PHE A 243 -8.58 -38.08 -6.85
N TYR A 244 -8.54 -38.11 -8.17
CA TYR A 244 -9.71 -37.93 -9.01
C TYR A 244 -10.09 -39.28 -9.60
N LEU A 245 -11.30 -39.74 -9.28
CA LEU A 245 -11.79 -41.06 -9.58
C LEU A 245 -12.90 -41.00 -10.62
N LYS A 246 -12.79 -41.85 -11.63
CA LYS A 246 -13.83 -42.11 -12.62
C LYS A 246 -14.57 -43.39 -12.25
N ALA A 247 -15.88 -43.32 -12.10
CA ALA A 247 -16.70 -44.52 -11.92
C ALA A 247 -17.31 -44.97 -13.24
N THR A 248 -17.41 -46.30 -13.43
CA THR A 248 -17.97 -46.89 -14.66
C THR A 248 -19.29 -47.65 -14.43
N HIS A 249 -19.83 -47.63 -13.21
CA HIS A 249 -21.14 -48.22 -12.93
C HIS A 249 -22.28 -47.43 -13.60
N ASP A 250 -23.44 -48.09 -13.78
CA ASP A 250 -24.61 -47.51 -14.45
C ASP A 250 -25.66 -46.91 -13.50
N GLU A 251 -25.43 -46.98 -12.19
CA GLU A 251 -26.34 -46.42 -11.20
C GLU A 251 -26.19 -44.88 -11.09
N ASP A 252 -27.28 -44.15 -11.34
CA ASP A 252 -27.36 -42.69 -11.18
C ASP A 252 -28.03 -42.25 -9.87
N ALA A 253 -28.09 -43.15 -8.88
CA ALA A 253 -28.66 -42.85 -7.57
C ALA A 253 -27.87 -41.73 -6.88
N LEU A 254 -28.53 -40.59 -6.67
CA LEU A 254 -27.96 -39.46 -5.94
C LEU A 254 -27.82 -39.79 -4.45
N LEU A 255 -26.89 -39.11 -3.77
CA LEU A 255 -26.75 -39.20 -2.32
C LEU A 255 -28.09 -38.83 -1.61
N PRO A 256 -28.43 -39.50 -0.49
CA PRO A 256 -29.67 -39.26 0.24
C PRO A 256 -29.73 -37.84 0.77
N ALA A 257 -30.95 -37.35 1.02
CA ALA A 257 -31.18 -36.00 1.56
C ALA A 257 -30.41 -35.70 2.86
N SER A 258 -30.12 -36.72 3.68
CA SER A 258 -29.31 -36.59 4.90
C SER A 258 -27.83 -36.27 4.63
N MET A 259 -27.33 -36.61 3.45
CA MET A 259 -26.01 -36.27 2.94
C MET A 259 -26.05 -35.10 1.96
N ALA A 260 -27.25 -34.63 1.59
CA ALA A 260 -27.39 -33.57 0.62
C ALA A 260 -26.65 -32.30 1.07
N PRO A 261 -26.11 -31.54 0.10
CA PRO A 261 -25.39 -30.33 0.40
C PRO A 261 -26.37 -29.34 1.04
N GLY A 262 -25.99 -28.80 2.19
CA GLY A 262 -26.88 -27.96 2.97
C GLY A 262 -26.16 -27.23 4.08
N TYR A 263 -26.75 -26.11 4.47
CA TYR A 263 -26.34 -25.35 5.64
C TYR A 263 -27.15 -25.81 6.84
N LYS A 264 -26.48 -26.36 7.84
CA LYS A 264 -27.10 -26.72 9.11
C LYS A 264 -27.49 -25.44 9.87
N SER A 265 -28.41 -25.58 10.82
CA SER A 265 -28.84 -24.44 11.64
C SER A 265 -27.64 -23.81 12.37
N ARG A 266 -27.60 -22.48 12.40
CA ARG A 266 -26.63 -21.68 13.15
C ARG A 266 -27.19 -21.23 14.51
N GLU A 267 -28.48 -21.46 14.74
CA GLU A 267 -29.16 -21.15 16.00
C GLU A 267 -28.78 -22.16 17.08
N HIS A 268 -28.51 -21.66 18.28
CA HIS A 268 -28.31 -22.46 19.48
C HIS A 268 -28.72 -21.63 20.70
N ALA A 269 -29.34 -22.26 21.70
CA ALA A 269 -29.83 -21.55 22.90
C ALA A 269 -28.69 -20.85 23.67
N ASP A 270 -27.53 -21.52 23.74
CA ASP A 270 -26.33 -21.00 24.42
C ASP A 270 -25.42 -20.15 23.54
N SER A 271 -25.83 -19.83 22.30
CA SER A 271 -25.10 -18.85 21.49
C SER A 271 -25.16 -17.49 22.15
N VAL A 272 -24.02 -16.78 22.15
CA VAL A 272 -23.98 -15.42 22.66
C VAL A 272 -24.74 -14.50 21.73
N ARG A 273 -25.66 -13.73 22.30
CA ARG A 273 -26.42 -12.68 21.62
C ARG A 273 -25.88 -11.34 22.07
N GLU A 274 -25.29 -10.61 21.16
CA GLU A 274 -24.61 -9.35 21.44
C GLU A 274 -25.57 -8.15 21.47
N GLY A 275 -26.79 -8.28 20.96
CA GLY A 275 -27.81 -7.22 20.96
C GLY A 275 -27.97 -6.44 22.28
N PRO A 276 -27.99 -7.09 23.47
CA PRO A 276 -28.03 -6.40 24.76
C PRO A 276 -26.83 -5.48 25.06
N LEU A 277 -25.70 -5.64 24.36
CA LEU A 277 -24.50 -4.81 24.51
C LEU A 277 -24.54 -3.53 23.68
N ALA A 278 -25.57 -3.31 22.85
CA ALA A 278 -25.61 -2.20 21.89
C ALA A 278 -25.42 -0.83 22.55
N ALA A 279 -26.10 -0.57 23.68
CA ALA A 279 -25.99 0.71 24.39
C ALA A 279 -24.59 0.91 25.02
N GLU A 280 -23.96 -0.17 25.51
CA GLU A 280 -22.59 -0.12 26.05
C GLU A 280 -21.58 0.16 24.93
N PHE A 281 -21.78 -0.45 23.76
CA PHE A 281 -20.96 -0.24 22.57
C PHE A 281 -21.11 1.19 22.01
N ASP A 282 -22.31 1.76 22.00
CA ASP A 282 -22.57 3.16 21.63
C ASP A 282 -21.79 4.12 22.53
N ALA A 283 -21.83 3.89 23.84
CA ALA A 283 -21.13 4.71 24.82
C ALA A 283 -19.61 4.62 24.63
N TYR A 284 -19.09 3.40 24.40
CA TYR A 284 -17.69 3.17 24.08
C TYR A 284 -17.27 3.93 22.82
N SER A 285 -17.98 3.78 21.70
CA SER A 285 -17.64 4.47 20.45
C SER A 285 -17.60 5.99 20.61
N ARG A 286 -18.57 6.56 21.34
CA ARG A 286 -18.63 8.00 21.58
C ARG A 286 -17.43 8.48 22.41
N ALA A 287 -17.12 7.78 23.50
CA ALA A 287 -15.97 8.12 24.36
C ALA A 287 -14.63 8.04 23.59
N THR A 288 -14.48 7.04 22.71
CA THR A 288 -13.32 6.94 21.83
C THR A 288 -13.24 8.16 20.89
N LEU A 289 -14.33 8.53 20.23
CA LEU A 289 -14.37 9.69 19.33
C LEU A 289 -14.05 11.02 20.04
N GLU A 290 -14.53 11.21 21.27
CA GLU A 290 -14.22 12.38 22.10
C GLU A 290 -12.73 12.43 22.46
N SER A 291 -12.17 11.29 22.87
CA SER A 291 -10.74 11.17 23.19
C SER A 291 -9.85 11.44 21.98
N VAL A 292 -10.22 10.90 20.82
CA VAL A 292 -9.54 11.17 19.54
C VAL A 292 -9.65 12.65 19.18
N GLY A 293 -10.84 13.26 19.33
CA GLY A 293 -11.05 14.67 19.06
C GLY A 293 -10.18 15.57 19.93
N ALA A 294 -10.10 15.29 21.23
CA ALA A 294 -9.21 15.98 22.15
C ALA A 294 -7.74 15.88 21.73
N ALA A 295 -7.27 14.68 21.39
CA ALA A 295 -5.89 14.42 21.01
C ALA A 295 -5.44 15.15 19.74
N VAL A 296 -6.36 15.36 18.80
CA VAL A 296 -6.08 16.00 17.51
C VAL A 296 -6.55 17.47 17.46
N ASP A 297 -6.91 18.04 18.62
CA ASP A 297 -7.41 19.41 18.80
C ASP A 297 -8.64 19.72 17.92
N ARG A 298 -9.62 18.81 17.88
CA ARG A 298 -10.86 18.94 17.09
C ARG A 298 -12.12 18.70 17.90
N ARG A 299 -13.13 19.55 17.67
CA ARG A 299 -14.50 19.38 18.18
C ARG A 299 -15.38 18.63 17.18
N GLY A 300 -16.43 17.98 17.68
CA GLY A 300 -17.49 17.41 16.84
C GLY A 300 -17.23 15.99 16.33
N LEU A 301 -16.10 15.35 16.64
CA LEU A 301 -15.86 13.96 16.22
C LEU A 301 -16.93 13.00 16.76
N SER A 302 -17.38 13.19 18.00
CA SER A 302 -18.44 12.37 18.62
C SER A 302 -19.83 12.58 18.03
N SER A 303 -19.99 13.60 17.17
CA SER A 303 -21.23 13.86 16.42
C SER A 303 -21.20 13.26 15.01
N LEU A 304 -20.08 12.67 14.58
CA LEU A 304 -20.00 12.03 13.27
C LEU A 304 -20.94 10.81 13.22
N PRO A 305 -21.76 10.68 12.16
CA PRO A 305 -22.61 9.52 12.01
C PRO A 305 -21.75 8.27 11.74
N PRO A 306 -22.03 7.12 12.39
CA PRO A 306 -21.37 5.87 12.05
C PRO A 306 -21.83 5.36 10.69
N LEU A 307 -20.89 4.83 9.92
CA LEU A 307 -21.15 3.87 8.85
C LEU A 307 -21.23 2.49 9.49
N THR A 308 -22.45 2.02 9.71
CA THR A 308 -22.70 0.68 10.26
C THR A 308 -22.35 -0.37 9.22
N PHE A 309 -21.68 -1.44 9.66
CA PHE A 309 -21.42 -2.58 8.81
C PHE A 309 -22.70 -3.41 8.67
N THR A 310 -23.11 -3.70 7.43
CA THR A 310 -24.31 -4.49 7.13
C THR A 310 -23.90 -5.91 6.76
N PRO A 311 -24.67 -6.95 7.13
CA PRO A 311 -24.43 -8.31 6.68
C PRO A 311 -24.38 -8.40 5.14
N LEU A 312 -23.39 -9.11 4.61
CA LEU A 312 -23.29 -9.37 3.16
C LEU A 312 -24.13 -10.58 2.71
N LEU A 313 -24.58 -11.43 3.65
CA LEU A 313 -25.44 -12.61 3.42
C LEU A 313 -25.00 -13.48 2.23
N ILE A 314 -23.70 -13.80 2.16
CA ILE A 314 -23.14 -14.60 1.07
C ILE A 314 -23.19 -16.07 1.46
N ARG A 315 -23.91 -16.87 0.68
CA ARG A 315 -24.02 -18.33 0.82
C ARG A 315 -23.86 -19.00 -0.53
N GLY A 316 -22.88 -19.89 -0.64
CA GLY A 316 -22.55 -20.65 -1.84
C GLY A 316 -23.76 -21.23 -2.59
N LEU A 317 -24.60 -22.01 -1.90
CA LEU A 317 -25.76 -22.64 -2.54
C LEU A 317 -26.76 -21.61 -3.11
N ASP A 318 -27.05 -20.55 -2.34
CA ASP A 318 -27.94 -19.47 -2.76
C ASP A 318 -27.36 -18.74 -4.00
N CYS A 319 -26.05 -18.51 -4.06
CA CYS A 319 -25.40 -17.93 -5.24
C CYS A 319 -25.50 -18.85 -6.47
N LEU A 320 -25.34 -20.16 -6.30
CA LEU A 320 -25.44 -21.11 -7.40
C LEU A 320 -26.88 -21.15 -7.95
N GLU A 321 -27.88 -21.15 -7.08
CA GLU A 321 -29.29 -21.08 -7.45
C GLU A 321 -29.62 -19.77 -8.20
N GLN A 322 -29.11 -18.64 -7.71
CA GLN A 322 -29.33 -17.32 -8.30
C GLN A 322 -28.42 -17.02 -9.50
N ARG A 323 -27.46 -17.90 -9.78
CA ARG A 323 -26.43 -17.75 -10.82
C ARG A 323 -25.58 -16.49 -10.66
N THR A 324 -25.16 -16.21 -9.44
CA THR A 324 -24.31 -15.06 -9.07
C THR A 324 -22.94 -15.51 -8.56
N GLU A 325 -22.00 -14.57 -8.42
CA GLU A 325 -20.71 -14.87 -7.77
C GLU A 325 -20.85 -14.83 -6.25
N CYS A 326 -20.12 -15.71 -5.57
CA CYS A 326 -20.06 -15.90 -4.13
C CYS A 326 -18.66 -15.63 -3.54
N LEU A 327 -17.67 -15.42 -4.42
CA LEU A 327 -16.39 -14.80 -4.08
C LEU A 327 -15.57 -15.57 -3.04
N GLY A 328 -15.75 -16.89 -3.00
CA GLY A 328 -15.10 -17.77 -2.04
C GLY A 328 -15.66 -17.56 -0.64
N ASP A 329 -16.98 -17.65 -0.50
CA ASP A 329 -17.66 -17.61 0.79
C ASP A 329 -17.08 -18.66 1.76
N CYS A 330 -17.17 -18.38 3.05
CA CYS A 330 -16.79 -19.31 4.09
C CYS A 330 -18.03 -19.57 4.95
N PRO A 331 -18.61 -20.79 4.89
CA PRO A 331 -19.77 -21.17 5.69
C PRO A 331 -19.57 -20.98 7.19
N ASP A 332 -18.31 -21.03 7.64
CA ASP A 332 -17.87 -20.82 9.01
C ASP A 332 -17.77 -19.33 9.41
N ALA A 333 -18.04 -18.39 8.49
CA ALA A 333 -17.88 -16.96 8.74
C ALA A 333 -19.18 -16.18 8.54
N ALA A 334 -19.44 -15.23 9.44
CA ALA A 334 -20.35 -14.13 9.19
C ALA A 334 -19.57 -12.94 8.61
N TYR A 335 -20.04 -12.38 7.49
CA TYR A 335 -19.42 -11.28 6.78
C TYR A 335 -20.23 -10.00 6.89
N PHE A 336 -19.55 -8.89 7.18
CA PHE A 336 -20.14 -7.56 7.22
C PHE A 336 -19.26 -6.55 6.48
N GLY A 337 -19.86 -5.52 5.90
CA GLY A 337 -19.14 -4.43 5.25
C GLY A 337 -19.85 -3.09 5.41
N PRO A 338 -19.12 -1.96 5.42
CA PRO A 338 -19.73 -0.64 5.46
C PRO A 338 -20.36 -0.31 4.10
N ASN A 339 -21.37 0.56 4.09
CA ASN A 339 -22.02 1.07 2.87
C ASN A 339 -22.54 -0.01 1.92
N VAL A 340 -22.95 -1.15 2.47
CA VAL A 340 -23.64 -2.21 1.73
C VAL A 340 -25.12 -1.88 1.73
N HIS A 341 -25.68 -1.66 0.53
CA HIS A 341 -27.09 -1.32 0.36
C HIS A 341 -27.94 -2.58 0.38
N ALA A 342 -28.92 -2.65 1.29
CA ALA A 342 -29.79 -3.83 1.42
C ALA A 342 -30.67 -4.01 0.17
N ASP A 343 -31.18 -2.91 -0.39
CA ASP A 343 -32.12 -2.86 -1.51
C ASP A 343 -31.46 -2.94 -2.90
N ARG A 344 -30.13 -2.86 -2.99
CA ARG A 344 -29.40 -2.75 -4.27
C ARG A 344 -28.17 -3.63 -4.30
N ASP A 345 -27.80 -4.06 -5.51
CA ASP A 345 -26.53 -4.73 -5.79
C ASP A 345 -25.35 -3.73 -5.82
N ALA A 346 -25.15 -3.00 -4.73
CA ALA A 346 -24.12 -1.98 -4.62
C ALA A 346 -23.42 -1.95 -3.26
N VAL A 347 -22.10 -1.86 -3.28
CA VAL A 347 -21.25 -1.47 -2.16
C VAL A 347 -20.56 -0.15 -2.55
N GLU A 348 -20.77 0.91 -1.77
CA GLU A 348 -20.11 2.19 -2.02
C GLU A 348 -18.74 2.22 -1.35
N MET A 349 -17.72 2.43 -2.17
CA MET A 349 -16.34 2.46 -1.72
C MET A 349 -16.01 3.80 -1.09
N LEU A 350 -15.10 3.77 -0.14
CA LEU A 350 -14.62 4.90 0.61
C LEU A 350 -13.33 5.42 0.00
N GLN A 351 -12.97 6.64 0.34
CA GLN A 351 -11.65 7.19 0.05
C GLN A 351 -11.03 7.66 1.34
N LEU A 352 -9.72 7.50 1.40
CA LEU A 352 -8.86 8.12 2.38
C LEU A 352 -7.80 8.80 1.52
N GLN A 353 -7.97 10.06 1.20
CA GLN A 353 -7.15 10.78 0.22
C GLN A 353 -6.01 11.53 0.86
N ARG A 354 -6.26 12.10 2.05
CA ARG A 354 -5.38 13.11 2.65
C ARG A 354 -4.70 12.60 3.92
N GLU A 355 -3.60 13.28 4.28
CA GLU A 355 -2.87 13.04 5.53
C GLU A 355 -3.66 13.50 6.78
N ASP A 356 -4.66 14.36 6.61
CA ASP A 356 -5.53 14.88 7.69
C ASP A 356 -6.89 14.16 7.75
N GLU A 357 -6.99 12.99 7.12
CA GLU A 357 -8.16 12.12 7.19
C GLU A 357 -7.88 10.90 8.07
N VAL A 358 -8.92 10.44 8.76
CA VAL A 358 -8.89 9.23 9.58
C VAL A 358 -10.18 8.44 9.41
N HIS A 359 -10.03 7.14 9.24
CA HIS A 359 -11.10 6.15 9.35
C HIS A 359 -10.97 5.47 10.71
N LEU A 360 -11.86 5.81 11.65
CA LEU A 360 -11.90 5.20 12.97
C LEU A 360 -12.89 4.03 12.94
N VAL A 361 -12.43 2.84 13.29
CA VAL A 361 -13.27 1.65 13.41
C VAL A 361 -13.44 1.31 14.89
N THR A 362 -14.67 1.08 15.34
CA THR A 362 -14.95 0.46 16.64
C THR A 362 -15.63 -0.86 16.42
N LEU A 363 -15.25 -1.90 17.16
CA LEU A 363 -15.71 -3.28 16.94
C LEU A 363 -15.88 -4.03 18.26
N VAL A 364 -16.68 -5.09 18.22
CA VAL A 364 -16.89 -6.01 19.34
C VAL A 364 -15.82 -7.09 19.33
N ASN A 365 -15.26 -7.40 20.49
CA ASN A 365 -14.33 -8.51 20.64
C ASN A 365 -15.09 -9.84 20.75
N HIS A 366 -15.59 -10.33 19.61
CA HIS A 366 -16.40 -11.54 19.52
C HIS A 366 -15.73 -12.78 20.15
N ARG A 367 -14.38 -12.82 20.15
CA ARG A 367 -13.60 -13.88 20.79
C ARG A 367 -13.67 -13.82 22.31
N GLN A 368 -13.50 -12.63 22.89
CA GLN A 368 -13.58 -12.43 24.34
C GLN A 368 -15.00 -12.75 24.86
N LEU A 369 -16.02 -12.49 24.05
CA LEU A 369 -17.40 -12.84 24.37
C LEU A 369 -17.74 -14.32 24.12
N HIS A 370 -16.84 -15.11 23.52
CA HIS A 370 -17.14 -16.48 23.05
C HIS A 370 -18.28 -16.57 22.03
N ALA A 371 -18.60 -15.48 21.32
CA ALA A 371 -19.51 -15.51 20.18
C ALA A 371 -18.85 -16.17 18.95
N ALA A 372 -17.52 -16.13 18.89
CA ALA A 372 -16.71 -16.67 17.81
C ALA A 372 -15.34 -17.16 18.30
N VAL A 373 -14.70 -18.06 17.56
CA VAL A 373 -13.31 -18.46 17.83
C VAL A 373 -12.36 -17.30 17.52
N TYR A 374 -12.62 -16.56 16.43
CA TYR A 374 -11.90 -15.34 16.13
C TYR A 374 -12.70 -14.38 15.23
N GLY A 375 -12.28 -13.12 15.21
CA GLY A 375 -12.78 -12.11 14.29
C GLY A 375 -11.64 -11.42 13.53
N SER A 376 -11.94 -10.82 12.38
CA SER A 376 -11.01 -9.95 11.67
C SER A 376 -11.70 -8.80 10.96
N ILE A 377 -10.95 -7.71 10.75
CA ILE A 377 -11.32 -6.61 9.84
C ILE A 377 -10.22 -6.47 8.79
N ALA A 378 -10.55 -6.70 7.53
CA ALA A 378 -9.62 -6.55 6.42
C ALA A 378 -9.85 -5.22 5.69
N LEU A 379 -8.77 -4.52 5.34
CA LEU A 379 -8.81 -3.39 4.42
C LEU A 379 -8.70 -3.91 2.99
N LEU A 380 -9.71 -3.61 2.18
CA LEU A 380 -9.85 -4.08 0.81
C LEU A 380 -9.75 -2.91 -0.19
N LYS A 381 -9.25 -3.17 -1.39
CA LYS A 381 -9.23 -2.22 -2.52
C LYS A 381 -10.01 -2.78 -3.70
N PRO A 382 -10.72 -1.98 -4.48
CA PRO A 382 -11.43 -2.47 -5.66
C PRO A 382 -10.47 -2.82 -6.79
N GLN A 383 -10.95 -3.59 -7.75
CA GLN A 383 -10.31 -3.84 -9.03
C GLN A 383 -11.31 -3.56 -10.17
N PRO A 384 -11.09 -2.51 -11.01
CA PRO A 384 -9.96 -1.56 -10.96
C PRO A 384 -10.00 -0.67 -9.71
N ILE A 385 -8.84 -0.15 -9.30
CA ILE A 385 -8.68 0.62 -8.06
C ILE A 385 -9.45 1.95 -8.02
N SER A 386 -9.88 2.41 -9.20
CA SER A 386 -10.72 3.60 -9.40
C SER A 386 -12.22 3.33 -9.26
N ALA A 387 -12.65 2.08 -9.05
CA ALA A 387 -14.07 1.76 -8.94
C ALA A 387 -14.66 2.30 -7.64
N ARG A 388 -15.51 3.32 -7.75
CA ARG A 388 -16.25 3.93 -6.63
C ARG A 388 -17.37 3.04 -6.10
N ARG A 389 -17.87 2.13 -6.92
CA ARG A 389 -18.97 1.21 -6.59
C ARG A 389 -18.60 -0.19 -7.02
N LEU A 390 -19.02 -1.15 -6.21
CA LEU A 390 -18.92 -2.57 -6.53
C LEU A 390 -20.30 -3.20 -6.53
N SER A 391 -20.48 -4.24 -7.32
CA SER A 391 -21.63 -5.13 -7.22
C SER A 391 -21.40 -6.10 -6.05
N LYS A 392 -22.43 -6.36 -5.24
CA LYS A 392 -22.40 -7.41 -4.19
C LYS A 392 -22.24 -8.78 -4.85
N ALA A 393 -22.91 -8.98 -5.99
CA ALA A 393 -22.89 -10.20 -6.79
C ALA A 393 -21.64 -10.38 -7.66
N ARG A 394 -20.77 -9.36 -7.78
CA ARG A 394 -19.53 -9.37 -8.58
C ARG A 394 -18.40 -8.60 -7.91
N MET A 395 -18.24 -8.77 -6.60
CA MET A 395 -17.37 -7.93 -5.77
C MET A 395 -15.88 -8.16 -6.14
N SER A 396 -15.41 -7.41 -7.12
CA SER A 396 -14.03 -7.42 -7.59
C SER A 396 -13.17 -6.59 -6.64
N VAL A 397 -12.79 -7.19 -5.51
CA VAL A 397 -11.93 -6.57 -4.50
C VAL A 397 -10.72 -7.41 -4.19
N ARG A 398 -9.67 -6.72 -3.76
CA ARG A 398 -8.45 -7.29 -3.25
C ARG A 398 -8.21 -6.92 -1.79
N ALA A 399 -8.02 -7.90 -0.93
CA ALA A 399 -7.43 -7.72 0.38
C ALA A 399 -6.03 -7.10 0.25
N THR A 400 -5.77 -6.11 1.09
CA THR A 400 -4.42 -5.59 1.28
C THR A 400 -3.74 -6.39 2.40
N ARG A 401 -2.43 -6.15 2.60
CA ARG A 401 -1.73 -6.67 3.78
C ARG A 401 -2.18 -6.01 5.10
N LEU A 402 -2.98 -4.94 5.04
CA LEU A 402 -3.52 -4.28 6.22
C LEU A 402 -4.85 -4.94 6.62
N GLY A 403 -4.94 -5.21 7.91
CA GLY A 403 -6.12 -5.71 8.57
C GLY A 403 -5.78 -6.01 10.01
N LEU A 404 -6.81 -6.40 10.76
CA LEU A 404 -6.74 -6.67 12.17
C LEU A 404 -7.42 -8.00 12.43
N THR A 405 -6.95 -8.70 13.45
CA THR A 405 -7.52 -9.95 13.94
C THR A 405 -7.73 -9.83 15.44
N SER A 406 -8.67 -10.59 16.02
CA SER A 406 -8.93 -10.65 17.47
C SER A 406 -7.74 -11.10 18.33
N PHE A 407 -6.56 -11.27 17.74
CA PHE A 407 -5.32 -11.63 18.40
C PHE A 407 -4.28 -10.51 18.37
N ASP A 408 -4.55 -9.41 17.66
CA ASP A 408 -3.67 -8.24 17.63
C ASP A 408 -3.90 -7.34 18.87
N PHE A 409 -4.82 -7.71 19.76
CA PHE A 409 -5.28 -6.88 20.87
C PHE A 409 -5.41 -7.64 22.19
N ASN A 410 -5.57 -6.88 23.27
CA ASN A 410 -5.79 -7.40 24.61
C ASN A 410 -7.10 -8.23 24.67
N SER A 411 -6.97 -9.50 25.03
CA SER A 411 -8.07 -10.46 25.11
C SER A 411 -9.11 -10.18 26.20
N SER A 412 -8.86 -9.23 27.11
CA SER A 412 -9.77 -8.91 28.22
C SER A 412 -10.81 -7.82 27.92
N ARG A 413 -10.61 -7.01 26.87
CA ARG A 413 -11.54 -5.92 26.53
C ARG A 413 -12.69 -6.45 25.67
N ARG A 414 -13.93 -6.02 25.99
CA ARG A 414 -15.15 -6.36 25.24
C ARG A 414 -15.28 -5.61 23.92
N PHE A 415 -14.81 -4.36 23.89
CA PHE A 415 -14.84 -3.51 22.72
C PHE A 415 -13.44 -3.03 22.39
N LEU A 416 -13.23 -2.78 21.10
CA LEU A 416 -11.95 -2.40 20.56
C LEU A 416 -12.13 -1.25 19.59
N SER A 417 -11.09 -0.46 19.39
CA SER A 417 -11.06 0.62 18.44
C SER A 417 -9.72 0.77 17.74
N TRP A 418 -9.76 1.14 16.46
CA TRP A 418 -8.59 1.21 15.61
C TRP A 418 -8.70 2.34 14.59
N ALA A 419 -7.60 3.05 14.36
CA ALA A 419 -7.56 4.11 13.35
C ALA A 419 -6.81 3.67 12.09
N PHE A 420 -7.32 4.07 10.92
CA PHE A 420 -6.62 4.00 9.65
C PHE A 420 -6.42 5.42 9.11
N THR A 421 -5.18 5.81 8.85
CA THR A 421 -4.84 7.15 8.32
C THR A 421 -3.71 7.05 7.30
N ARG A 422 -3.47 8.09 6.49
CA ARG A 422 -2.27 8.19 5.65
C ARG A 422 -1.09 8.85 6.37
N SER A 423 -1.32 9.52 7.49
CA SER A 423 -0.28 10.25 8.21
C SER A 423 0.35 9.39 9.30
N ALA A 424 1.64 9.07 9.15
CA ALA A 424 2.40 8.38 10.19
C ALA A 424 2.44 9.19 11.50
N GLU A 425 2.52 10.52 11.40
CA GLU A 425 2.51 11.43 12.55
C GLU A 425 1.17 11.40 13.31
N LEU A 426 0.07 11.48 12.55
CA LEU A 426 -1.27 11.35 13.13
C LEU A 426 -1.44 9.97 13.76
N CYS A 427 -0.96 8.93 13.09
CA CYS A 427 -1.03 7.57 13.59
C CYS A 427 -0.25 7.37 14.89
N ALA A 428 0.94 7.97 15.02
CA ALA A 428 1.72 7.97 16.26
C ALA A 428 0.99 8.69 17.39
N THR A 429 0.37 9.85 17.09
CA THR A 429 -0.46 10.61 18.04
C THR A 429 -1.64 9.77 18.53
N LEU A 430 -2.34 9.11 17.62
CA LEU A 430 -3.51 8.30 17.91
C LEU A 430 -3.15 7.02 18.67
N SER A 431 -2.06 6.34 18.31
CA SER A 431 -1.58 5.13 19.00
C SER A 431 -1.14 5.37 20.44
N ALA A 432 -0.84 6.62 20.83
CA ALA A 432 -0.53 6.96 22.21
C ALA A 432 -1.77 7.08 23.10
N LEU A 433 -2.98 7.08 22.54
CA LEU A 433 -4.22 7.24 23.28
C LEU A 433 -4.66 5.92 23.92
N PRO A 434 -4.90 5.86 25.24
CA PRO A 434 -5.42 4.65 25.90
C PRO A 434 -6.79 4.20 25.38
N ALA A 435 -7.55 5.13 24.78
CA ALA A 435 -8.87 4.92 24.20
C ALA A 435 -8.82 4.23 22.82
N LEU A 436 -7.65 4.14 22.18
CA LEU A 436 -7.42 3.40 20.94
C LEU A 436 -6.57 2.17 21.20
N ASP A 437 -6.93 1.04 20.60
CA ASP A 437 -6.12 -0.18 20.68
C ASP A 437 -4.98 -0.18 19.64
N GLY A 438 -5.05 0.72 18.65
CA GLY A 438 -3.92 1.03 17.77
C GLY A 438 -4.30 1.83 16.53
N CYS A 439 -3.31 1.98 15.65
CA CYS A 439 -3.47 2.67 14.39
C CYS A 439 -2.62 2.05 13.27
N SER A 440 -3.11 2.10 12.04
CA SER A 440 -2.40 1.66 10.83
C SER A 440 -2.28 2.76 9.78
N VAL A 441 -1.10 2.86 9.18
CA VAL A 441 -0.84 3.77 8.06
C VAL A 441 -1.20 3.11 6.72
N VAL A 442 -2.14 3.70 5.99
CA VAL A 442 -2.54 3.27 4.64
C VAL A 442 -1.58 3.85 3.61
N GLU A 443 -0.52 3.09 3.33
CA GLU A 443 0.49 3.47 2.35
C GLU A 443 -0.09 3.59 0.92
N PRO A 444 0.41 4.53 0.09
CA PRO A 444 0.05 4.62 -1.33
C PRO A 444 0.34 3.35 -2.15
N SER A 445 1.31 2.54 -1.71
CA SER A 445 1.67 1.24 -2.30
C SER A 445 0.53 0.21 -2.17
N LEU A 446 -0.30 0.33 -1.13
CA LEU A 446 -1.43 -0.54 -0.86
C LEU A 446 -2.68 -0.03 -1.55
N VAL A 447 -3.01 1.24 -1.29
CA VAL A 447 -4.11 1.98 -1.90
C VAL A 447 -3.59 3.38 -2.29
N PRO A 448 -3.52 3.72 -3.59
CA PRO A 448 -3.16 5.06 -4.07
C PRO A 448 -3.99 6.15 -3.41
N ALA A 449 -3.48 7.38 -3.35
CA ALA A 449 -4.15 8.50 -2.68
C ALA A 449 -5.54 8.80 -3.26
N ASP A 450 -5.68 8.71 -4.58
CA ASP A 450 -6.95 8.84 -5.32
C ASP A 450 -7.76 7.53 -5.39
N GLY A 451 -7.18 6.44 -4.88
CA GLY A 451 -7.78 5.11 -4.88
C GLY A 451 -8.94 4.98 -3.89
N PHE A 452 -9.83 4.06 -4.20
CA PHE A 452 -10.93 3.68 -3.33
C PHE A 452 -10.55 2.49 -2.44
N LEU A 453 -11.21 2.35 -1.29
CA LEU A 453 -11.05 1.25 -0.35
C LEU A 453 -12.38 0.90 0.32
N THR A 454 -12.45 -0.28 0.94
CA THR A 454 -13.54 -0.64 1.85
C THR A 454 -13.01 -1.54 2.96
N TYR A 455 -13.88 -1.93 3.88
CA TYR A 455 -13.58 -2.80 5.00
C TYR A 455 -14.47 -4.03 4.94
N CYS A 456 -13.97 -5.17 5.42
CA CYS A 456 -14.76 -6.38 5.57
C CYS A 456 -14.49 -6.96 6.95
N GLU A 457 -15.52 -6.96 7.79
CA GLU A 457 -15.51 -7.65 9.07
C GLU A 457 -15.92 -9.10 8.85
N ARG A 458 -15.18 -10.01 9.47
CA ARG A 458 -15.40 -11.45 9.37
C ARG A 458 -15.37 -12.06 10.76
N VAL A 459 -16.40 -12.80 11.12
CA VAL A 459 -16.55 -13.40 12.44
C VAL A 459 -16.67 -14.91 12.27
N TYR A 460 -15.66 -15.64 12.74
CA TYR A 460 -15.45 -17.05 12.40
C TYR A 460 -15.79 -17.99 13.54
N LEU A 461 -16.59 -19.01 13.20
CA LEU A 461 -16.86 -20.20 13.97
C LEU A 461 -17.42 -19.93 15.37
N ASN A 462 -18.73 -20.08 15.53
CA ASN A 462 -19.38 -20.10 16.82
C ASN A 462 -18.97 -21.38 17.59
N PRO A 463 -18.35 -21.27 18.77
CA PRO A 463 -17.83 -22.41 19.51
C PRO A 463 -18.93 -23.34 20.05
N ARG A 464 -20.19 -22.90 20.14
CA ARG A 464 -21.32 -23.73 20.56
C ARG A 464 -21.84 -24.62 19.45
N THR A 465 -21.86 -24.13 18.22
CA THR A 465 -22.42 -24.89 17.08
C THR A 465 -21.36 -25.58 16.23
N GLY A 466 -20.09 -25.16 16.32
CA GLY A 466 -19.03 -25.61 15.42
C GLY A 466 -19.26 -25.18 13.96
N ARG A 467 -20.01 -24.08 13.76
CA ARG A 467 -20.39 -23.51 12.45
C ARG A 467 -20.29 -21.99 12.50
N GLY A 468 -20.47 -21.32 11.37
CA GLY A 468 -20.50 -19.85 11.35
C GLY A 468 -21.57 -19.27 12.30
N PRO A 469 -21.27 -18.16 12.99
CA PRO A 469 -22.24 -17.50 13.85
C PRO A 469 -23.44 -16.98 13.04
N LEU A 470 -24.59 -16.86 13.71
CA LEU A 470 -25.77 -16.26 13.11
C LEU A 470 -25.61 -14.73 13.07
N TRP A 471 -25.76 -14.09 11.90
CA TRP A 471 -25.53 -12.65 11.76
C TRP A 471 -26.40 -11.81 12.70
N SER A 472 -27.63 -12.24 12.99
CA SER A 472 -28.55 -11.53 13.88
C SER A 472 -28.17 -11.59 15.36
N ASP A 473 -27.27 -12.51 15.74
CA ASP A 473 -26.77 -12.61 17.11
C ASP A 473 -25.58 -11.67 17.35
N LEU A 474 -25.00 -11.09 16.30
CA LEU A 474 -23.78 -10.28 16.36
C LEU A 474 -24.08 -8.78 16.28
N LEU A 475 -23.28 -7.99 16.99
CA LEU A 475 -23.20 -6.55 16.81
C LEU A 475 -22.03 -6.22 15.86
N PRO A 476 -22.31 -5.70 14.66
CA PRO A 476 -21.27 -5.45 13.68
C PRO A 476 -20.46 -4.20 14.02
N ALA A 477 -19.26 -4.12 13.45
CA ALA A 477 -18.39 -2.96 13.57
C ALA A 477 -19.04 -1.67 13.06
N ARG A 478 -18.48 -0.54 13.52
CA ARG A 478 -18.82 0.81 13.06
C ARG A 478 -17.58 1.51 12.56
N LEU A 479 -17.74 2.25 11.48
CA LEU A 479 -16.70 3.07 10.89
C LEU A 479 -17.11 4.54 10.91
N TYR A 480 -16.19 5.40 11.32
CA TYR A 480 -16.34 6.85 11.28
C TYR A 480 -15.28 7.41 10.34
N HIS A 481 -15.71 8.20 9.36
CA HIS A 481 -14.80 8.93 8.48
C HIS A 481 -14.71 10.38 8.94
N ALA A 482 -13.53 10.80 9.38
CA ALA A 482 -13.28 12.17 9.82
C ALA A 482 -12.28 12.87 8.90
N GLN A 483 -12.69 14.01 8.35
CA GLN A 483 -11.82 14.97 7.67
C GLN A 483 -11.43 16.04 8.70
N LEU A 484 -10.27 15.88 9.35
CA LEU A 484 -9.93 16.68 10.53
C LEU A 484 -9.86 18.18 10.22
N HIS A 485 -9.52 18.55 8.98
CA HIS A 485 -9.49 19.96 8.54
C HIS A 485 -10.88 20.60 8.43
N ALA A 486 -11.93 19.82 8.23
CA ALA A 486 -13.32 20.30 8.18
C ALA A 486 -13.94 20.45 9.58
N LEU A 487 -13.25 19.96 10.62
CA LEU A 487 -13.74 20.01 11.99
C LEU A 487 -13.18 21.24 12.73
N PRO A 488 -14.02 21.96 13.51
CA PRO A 488 -13.58 23.11 14.29
C PRO A 488 -12.46 22.71 15.26
N ARG A 489 -11.47 23.58 15.47
CA ARG A 489 -10.43 23.34 16.46
C ARG A 489 -10.95 23.47 17.89
N LEU A 490 -10.38 22.71 18.83
CA LEU A 490 -10.67 22.90 20.25
C LEU A 490 -10.09 24.22 20.76
N SER A 491 -8.91 24.58 20.26
CA SER A 491 -8.16 25.79 20.60
C SER A 491 -7.96 26.71 19.38
N PRO A 492 -7.97 28.05 19.54
CA PRO A 492 -7.56 28.95 18.47
C PRO A 492 -6.08 28.70 18.10
N PRO A 493 -5.68 28.84 16.82
CA PRO A 493 -4.29 28.71 16.43
C PRO A 493 -3.42 29.71 17.21
N ARG A 494 -2.50 29.21 18.05
CA ARG A 494 -1.51 30.05 18.70
C ARG A 494 -0.49 30.50 17.65
N VAL A 495 -0.64 31.74 17.19
CA VAL A 495 0.42 32.43 16.45
C VAL A 495 1.58 32.65 17.43
N PRO A 496 2.82 32.26 17.10
CA PRO A 496 3.96 32.50 17.98
C PRO A 496 4.07 33.98 18.36
N SER A 497 4.23 34.28 19.64
CA SER A 497 4.65 35.62 20.06
C SER A 497 6.02 35.93 19.47
N GLY A 498 6.25 37.18 19.03
CA GLY A 498 7.55 37.59 18.46
C GLY A 498 7.74 37.37 16.96
N LEU A 499 6.67 37.18 16.18
CA LEU A 499 6.74 37.24 14.72
C LEU A 499 7.39 38.56 14.23
N PRO A 500 8.19 38.53 13.14
CA PRO A 500 8.90 39.70 12.63
C PRO A 500 7.95 40.84 12.28
N ALA A 501 8.39 42.09 12.47
CA ALA A 501 7.64 43.26 12.06
C ALA A 501 7.30 43.24 10.56
N ALA A 502 6.30 44.02 10.16
CA ALA A 502 5.94 44.20 8.75
C ALA A 502 7.17 44.70 7.97
N LEU A 503 7.48 44.05 6.83
CA LEU A 503 8.63 44.37 5.98
C LEU A 503 8.21 44.98 4.64
N PRO A 504 9.09 45.73 3.96
CA PRO A 504 8.82 46.27 2.62
C PRO A 504 8.44 45.18 1.61
N LEU A 505 7.51 45.52 0.72
CA LEU A 505 6.99 44.67 -0.36
C LEU A 505 7.43 45.20 -1.73
N PRO A 506 8.52 44.67 -2.31
CA PRO A 506 8.85 44.96 -3.71
C PRO A 506 7.67 44.60 -4.62
N ARG A 507 7.33 45.46 -5.58
CA ARG A 507 6.30 45.17 -6.58
C ARG A 507 6.94 44.79 -7.90
N LEU A 508 6.33 43.83 -8.58
CA LEU A 508 6.62 43.55 -9.97
C LEU A 508 6.01 44.67 -10.81
N ALA A 509 6.80 45.27 -11.70
CA ALA A 509 6.27 46.26 -12.65
C ALA A 509 5.29 45.58 -13.62
N ASP A 510 4.25 46.31 -14.04
CA ASP A 510 3.26 45.77 -14.97
C ASP A 510 3.92 45.24 -16.25
N GLY A 511 3.62 43.97 -16.57
CA GLY A 511 4.17 43.29 -17.74
C GLY A 511 5.62 42.80 -17.60
N ALA A 512 6.29 43.05 -16.46
CA ALA A 512 7.60 42.48 -16.20
C ALA A 512 7.50 40.97 -15.93
N ALA A 513 8.52 40.22 -16.35
CA ALA A 513 8.63 38.80 -16.07
C ALA A 513 9.35 38.53 -14.74
N LEU A 514 8.95 37.46 -14.06
CA LEU A 514 9.64 36.87 -12.93
C LEU A 514 10.87 36.09 -13.44
N ARG A 515 12.05 36.53 -13.02
CA ARG A 515 13.30 35.80 -13.25
C ARG A 515 13.54 34.85 -12.09
N PHE A 516 13.09 33.61 -12.27
CA PHE A 516 13.09 32.62 -11.20
C PHE A 516 14.39 31.80 -11.19
N PHE A 517 15.02 31.74 -10.02
CA PHE A 517 16.23 31.00 -9.76
C PHE A 517 15.91 29.71 -9.00
N HIS A 518 16.18 28.57 -9.63
CA HIS A 518 15.92 27.25 -9.05
C HIS A 518 17.06 26.83 -8.14
N ILE A 519 16.76 26.81 -6.84
CA ILE A 519 17.55 26.07 -5.84
C ILE A 519 16.86 24.73 -5.53
N ILE A 520 15.54 24.66 -5.72
CA ILE A 520 14.72 23.49 -5.39
C ILE A 520 13.86 23.11 -6.58
N LYS A 521 14.32 22.11 -7.32
CA LYS A 521 13.67 21.61 -8.54
C LYS A 521 12.17 21.34 -8.37
N THR A 522 11.78 20.45 -7.45
CA THR A 522 10.36 20.05 -7.27
C THR A 522 9.44 21.21 -6.89
N GLY A 523 9.90 22.13 -6.04
CA GLY A 523 9.15 23.32 -5.66
C GLY A 523 9.06 24.32 -6.82
N GLY A 524 10.15 24.48 -7.57
CA GLY A 524 10.22 25.36 -8.74
C GLY A 524 9.35 24.89 -9.90
N GLU A 525 9.35 23.60 -10.24
CA GLU A 525 8.46 23.05 -11.28
C GLU A 525 6.99 23.13 -10.88
N SER A 526 6.68 22.95 -9.60
CA SER A 526 5.31 23.19 -9.09
C SER A 526 4.90 24.66 -9.23
N LEU A 527 5.84 25.60 -9.02
CA LEU A 527 5.64 27.02 -9.29
C LEU A 527 5.47 27.30 -10.79
N GLU A 528 6.26 26.67 -11.65
CA GLU A 528 6.16 26.78 -13.12
C GLU A 528 4.79 26.38 -13.62
N LEU A 529 4.31 25.21 -13.20
CA LEU A 529 2.97 24.74 -13.57
C LEU A 529 1.89 25.72 -13.12
N HIS A 530 2.02 26.24 -11.89
CA HIS A 530 1.09 27.24 -11.38
C HIS A 530 1.10 28.50 -12.24
N LEU A 531 2.27 29.08 -12.48
CA LEU A 531 2.42 30.33 -13.23
C LEU A 531 2.09 30.19 -14.72
N ALA A 532 2.27 29.00 -15.31
CA ALA A 532 1.83 28.71 -16.67
C ALA A 532 0.31 28.84 -16.84
N ALA A 533 -0.46 28.67 -15.76
CA ALA A 533 -1.90 28.86 -15.73
C ALA A 533 -2.33 30.28 -15.31
N GLN A 534 -1.40 31.18 -14.97
CA GLN A 534 -1.69 32.55 -14.56
C GLN A 534 -1.40 33.56 -15.68
N PRO A 535 -2.15 34.67 -15.77
CA PRO A 535 -1.85 35.73 -16.73
C PRO A 535 -0.54 36.47 -16.40
N GLN A 536 -0.26 36.64 -15.10
CA GLN A 536 0.95 37.23 -14.53
C GLN A 536 1.21 36.64 -13.12
N PRO A 537 2.49 36.56 -12.67
CA PRO A 537 3.70 36.88 -13.42
C PRO A 537 4.11 35.78 -14.41
N ARG A 538 4.66 36.16 -15.57
CA ARG A 538 5.29 35.20 -16.50
C ARG A 538 6.72 34.88 -16.09
N LEU A 539 7.15 33.64 -16.30
CA LEU A 539 8.54 33.23 -16.06
C LEU A 539 9.46 33.57 -17.23
N ASP A 540 10.66 34.06 -16.94
CA ASP A 540 11.70 34.35 -17.92
C ASP A 540 13.02 33.65 -17.57
N TYR A 541 13.37 32.61 -18.34
CA TYR A 541 14.62 31.85 -18.21
C TYR A 541 15.72 32.28 -19.20
N SER A 542 15.53 33.39 -19.95
CA SER A 542 16.53 33.86 -20.91
C SER A 542 17.87 34.16 -20.26
N HIS A 543 17.84 34.71 -19.04
CA HIS A 543 19.02 35.01 -18.23
C HIS A 543 19.84 33.76 -17.88
N CYS A 544 19.20 32.62 -17.55
CA CYS A 544 19.89 31.38 -17.24
C CYS A 544 20.47 30.71 -18.49
N ARG A 545 19.73 30.72 -19.60
CA ARG A 545 20.24 30.24 -20.90
C ARG A 545 21.43 31.05 -21.37
N HIS A 546 21.39 32.37 -21.19
CA HIS A 546 22.51 33.25 -21.49
C HIS A 546 23.71 32.93 -20.59
N ALA A 547 23.50 32.81 -19.27
CA ALA A 547 24.56 32.40 -18.35
C ALA A 547 25.20 31.08 -18.80
N ALA A 548 24.42 30.01 -19.02
CA ALA A 548 24.93 28.72 -19.46
C ALA A 548 25.73 28.77 -20.77
N ALA A 549 25.34 29.63 -21.73
CA ALA A 549 26.05 29.81 -22.99
C ALA A 549 27.39 30.56 -22.83
N HIS A 550 27.48 31.48 -21.86
CA HIS A 550 28.63 32.37 -21.67
C HIS A 550 29.55 31.99 -20.51
N THR A 551 29.17 31.00 -19.71
CA THR A 551 29.98 30.55 -18.59
C THR A 551 31.29 29.92 -19.05
N GLY A 552 32.41 30.39 -18.48
CA GLY A 552 33.78 30.02 -18.85
C GLY A 552 34.21 28.61 -18.43
N TRP A 553 33.32 27.62 -18.44
CA TRP A 553 33.56 26.29 -17.86
C TRP A 553 34.69 25.50 -18.50
N ARG A 554 35.09 25.89 -19.71
CA ARG A 554 36.28 25.34 -20.38
C ARG A 554 37.62 25.85 -19.81
N ARG A 555 37.63 26.93 -19.01
CA ARG A 555 38.88 27.66 -18.67
C ARG A 555 39.50 27.30 -17.32
N ASN A 556 38.85 26.53 -16.44
CA ASN A 556 39.33 26.31 -15.05
C ASN A 556 39.31 24.85 -14.56
N LEU A 557 39.23 23.85 -15.43
CA LEU A 557 39.19 22.45 -15.00
C LEU A 557 40.59 21.95 -14.62
N SER A 558 40.98 22.09 -13.35
CA SER A 558 42.13 21.38 -12.74
C SER A 558 41.80 19.92 -12.34
N ALA A 559 40.61 19.44 -12.70
CA ALA A 559 40.12 18.08 -12.46
C ALA A 559 40.57 17.10 -13.56
N PRO A 560 40.56 15.76 -13.32
CA PRO A 560 40.79 14.78 -14.38
C PRO A 560 39.87 15.03 -15.57
N PRO A 561 40.36 14.91 -16.83
CA PRO A 561 39.69 15.46 -18.00
C PRO A 561 38.28 14.92 -18.23
N ALA A 562 37.99 13.68 -17.84
CA ALA A 562 36.66 13.07 -18.02
C ALA A 562 35.63 13.56 -17.00
N CYS A 563 35.93 13.48 -15.70
CA CYS A 563 35.02 13.91 -14.63
C CYS A 563 34.72 15.42 -14.70
N GLY A 564 35.77 16.24 -14.87
CA GLY A 564 35.60 17.70 -14.97
C GLY A 564 34.76 18.10 -16.17
N ALA A 565 34.96 17.46 -17.33
CA ALA A 565 34.18 17.74 -18.53
C ALA A 565 32.72 17.27 -18.41
N ALA A 566 32.48 16.09 -17.83
CA ALA A 566 31.13 15.57 -17.60
C ALA A 566 30.34 16.46 -16.63
N ALA A 567 30.94 16.81 -15.48
CA ALA A 567 30.35 17.71 -14.50
C ALA A 567 30.06 19.08 -15.11
N ALA A 568 31.01 19.67 -15.84
CA ALA A 568 30.79 20.91 -16.56
C ALA A 568 29.64 20.77 -17.58
N ALA A 569 29.61 19.74 -18.42
CA ALA A 569 28.54 19.58 -19.40
C ALA A 569 27.14 19.46 -18.76
N ILE A 570 27.00 18.64 -17.71
CA ILE A 570 25.72 18.48 -17.01
C ILE A 570 25.27 19.78 -16.38
N SER A 571 26.18 20.52 -15.77
CA SER A 571 25.87 21.80 -15.16
C SER A 571 25.21 22.76 -16.17
N ALA A 572 25.56 22.67 -17.47
CA ALA A 572 25.15 23.63 -18.53
C ALA A 572 23.75 23.31 -18.92
N ILE A 573 23.52 22.02 -19.06
CA ILE A 573 22.21 21.48 -19.32
C ILE A 573 21.29 21.88 -18.17
N LEU A 574 21.68 21.66 -16.91
CA LEU A 574 20.84 22.01 -15.75
C LEU A 574 20.64 23.53 -15.59
N CYS A 575 21.68 24.33 -15.82
CA CYS A 575 21.58 25.79 -15.78
C CYS A 575 20.72 26.34 -16.93
N ALA A 576 20.84 25.81 -18.15
CA ALA A 576 20.07 26.25 -19.30
C ALA A 576 18.61 25.78 -19.26
N ALA A 577 18.37 24.54 -18.81
CA ALA A 577 17.05 23.92 -18.80
C ALA A 577 16.23 24.34 -17.58
N ASN A 578 16.84 24.29 -16.39
CA ASN A 578 16.13 24.43 -15.12
C ASN A 578 16.56 25.67 -14.34
N CYS A 579 17.48 26.50 -14.84
CA CYS A 579 18.06 27.59 -14.05
C CYS A 579 18.72 27.17 -12.72
N GLU A 580 19.22 25.94 -12.66
CA GLU A 580 20.02 25.41 -11.54
C GLU A 580 21.48 25.89 -11.68
N CYS A 581 21.67 27.21 -11.64
CA CYS A 581 22.95 27.90 -11.87
C CYS A 581 23.54 28.42 -10.55
N CYS A 582 24.59 29.23 -10.64
CA CYS A 582 24.98 30.10 -9.53
C CYS A 582 24.22 31.43 -9.59
N ALA A 583 23.68 31.89 -8.45
CA ALA A 583 22.90 33.11 -8.40
C ALA A 583 23.67 34.34 -8.94
N ALA A 584 24.98 34.40 -8.69
CA ALA A 584 25.84 35.48 -9.17
C ALA A 584 25.97 35.54 -10.70
N ASP A 585 25.79 34.40 -11.40
CA ASP A 585 25.98 34.32 -12.85
C ASP A 585 24.70 34.63 -13.63
N VAL A 586 23.54 34.43 -13.01
CA VAL A 586 22.23 34.66 -13.64
C VAL A 586 21.64 36.02 -13.26
N ARG A 587 22.12 36.65 -12.19
CA ARG A 587 21.61 37.95 -11.75
C ARG A 587 21.97 39.05 -12.74
N VAL A 588 20.96 39.84 -13.09
CA VAL A 588 21.12 41.04 -13.92
C VAL A 588 20.79 42.30 -13.10
N ALA A 589 21.31 43.45 -13.52
CA ALA A 589 21.25 44.69 -12.74
C ALA A 589 19.83 45.20 -12.44
N HIS A 590 18.85 44.88 -13.31
CA HIS A 590 17.46 45.32 -13.18
C HIS A 590 16.52 44.15 -13.44
N GLY A 591 15.46 43.99 -12.64
CA GLY A 591 14.39 43.03 -12.84
C GLY A 591 13.85 42.46 -11.53
N PHE A 592 12.77 41.70 -11.61
CA PHE A 592 12.15 41.08 -10.44
C PHE A 592 12.59 39.62 -10.35
N HIS A 593 13.48 39.34 -9.40
CA HIS A 593 14.10 38.05 -9.20
C HIS A 593 13.40 37.29 -8.08
N GLY A 594 13.22 35.99 -8.31
CA GLY A 594 12.55 35.09 -7.39
C GLY A 594 13.41 33.89 -7.03
N THR A 595 13.29 33.38 -5.81
CA THR A 595 13.79 32.04 -5.47
C THR A 595 12.93 31.34 -4.41
N LEU A 596 13.08 30.02 -4.32
CA LEU A 596 12.42 29.16 -3.33
C LEU A 596 13.47 28.42 -2.49
N LEU A 597 13.31 28.45 -1.16
CA LEU A 597 14.11 27.69 -0.21
C LEU A 597 13.28 26.62 0.53
N ARG A 598 13.95 25.75 1.27
CA ARG A 598 13.37 24.65 2.06
C ARG A 598 14.16 24.48 3.34
N SER A 599 13.50 23.99 4.39
CA SER A 599 14.17 23.66 5.65
C SER A 599 15.39 22.75 5.40
N PRO A 600 16.54 22.99 6.05
CA PRO A 600 17.81 22.39 5.64
C PRO A 600 17.79 20.86 5.62
N ARG A 601 17.29 20.24 6.70
CA ARG A 601 17.09 18.78 6.76
C ARG A 601 16.22 18.26 5.61
N ALA A 602 15.07 18.89 5.36
CA ALA A 602 14.16 18.43 4.31
C ALA A 602 14.73 18.63 2.89
N HIS A 603 15.59 19.64 2.70
CA HIS A 603 16.29 19.84 1.43
C HIS A 603 17.33 18.74 1.20
N ALA A 604 18.20 18.48 2.18
CA ALA A 604 19.22 17.43 2.09
C ALA A 604 18.59 16.03 1.90
N LEU A 605 17.53 15.71 2.65
CA LEU A 605 16.77 14.46 2.49
C LEU A 605 16.15 14.33 1.09
N SER A 606 15.64 15.43 0.53
CA SER A 606 15.07 15.42 -0.82
C SER A 606 16.13 15.18 -1.89
N LEU A 607 17.30 15.81 -1.77
CA LEU A 607 18.42 15.60 -2.69
C LEU A 607 18.92 14.15 -2.61
N PHE A 608 19.17 13.65 -1.39
CA PHE A 608 19.62 12.28 -1.18
C PHE A 608 18.58 11.27 -1.69
N SER A 609 17.30 11.43 -1.35
CA SER A 609 16.26 10.49 -1.76
C SER A 609 16.08 10.48 -3.28
N HIS A 610 16.22 11.62 -3.96
CA HIS A 610 16.17 11.68 -5.43
C HIS A 610 17.32 10.89 -6.05
N CYS A 611 18.53 11.11 -5.55
CA CYS A 611 19.73 10.40 -5.98
C CYS A 611 19.64 8.88 -5.70
N HIS A 612 19.27 8.49 -4.47
CA HIS A 612 19.11 7.10 -4.06
C HIS A 612 18.04 6.36 -4.88
N THR A 613 16.90 7.02 -5.14
CA THR A 613 15.81 6.43 -5.94
C THR A 613 16.27 6.21 -7.38
N ALA A 614 17.09 7.10 -7.94
CA ALA A 614 17.69 6.87 -9.25
C ALA A 614 18.46 5.54 -9.26
N HIS A 615 19.30 5.28 -8.28
CA HIS A 615 20.11 4.04 -8.24
C HIS A 615 19.32 2.76 -7.93
N THR A 616 18.21 2.83 -7.20
CA THR A 616 17.55 1.64 -6.62
C THR A 616 16.18 1.31 -7.21
N ALA A 617 15.47 2.27 -7.81
CA ALA A 617 14.16 2.02 -8.38
C ALA A 617 14.24 1.19 -9.67
N ASN A 618 13.19 0.43 -9.97
CA ASN A 618 13.06 -0.35 -11.19
C ASN A 618 13.14 0.59 -12.42
N THR A 619 14.33 0.64 -13.02
CA THR A 619 14.72 1.57 -14.09
C THR A 619 13.77 1.51 -15.29
N TRP A 620 13.20 0.34 -15.58
CA TRP A 620 12.27 0.18 -16.70
C TRP A 620 10.91 0.82 -16.47
N ARG A 621 10.37 0.76 -15.25
CA ARG A 621 9.11 1.44 -14.93
C ARG A 621 9.30 2.95 -15.02
N ARG A 622 10.43 3.45 -14.49
CA ARG A 622 10.74 4.88 -14.51
C ARG A 622 10.98 5.41 -15.93
N ALA A 623 11.65 4.63 -16.78
CA ALA A 623 11.84 4.97 -18.19
C ALA A 623 10.51 5.00 -18.97
N ALA A 624 9.53 4.17 -18.58
CA ALA A 624 8.19 4.20 -19.18
C ALA A 624 7.34 5.38 -18.70
N ASP A 625 7.50 5.79 -17.44
CA ASP A 625 6.69 6.83 -16.81
C ASP A 625 7.21 8.26 -17.09
N ASP A 626 8.53 8.48 -17.17
CA ASP A 626 9.15 9.81 -17.41
C ASP A 626 10.54 9.68 -18.07
N LEU A 627 10.57 9.62 -19.40
CA LEU A 627 11.79 9.45 -20.19
C LEU A 627 12.80 10.62 -20.02
N PRO A 628 12.40 11.91 -20.03
CA PRO A 628 13.32 13.02 -19.76
C PRO A 628 14.00 12.91 -18.39
N GLN A 629 13.23 12.61 -17.33
CA GLN A 629 13.78 12.45 -15.99
C GLN A 629 14.72 11.25 -15.90
N TYR A 630 14.39 10.13 -16.56
CA TYR A 630 15.27 8.97 -16.66
C TYR A 630 16.61 9.30 -17.37
N ALA A 631 16.57 10.09 -18.45
CA ALA A 631 17.78 10.52 -19.15
C ALA A 631 18.67 11.41 -18.28
N ALA A 632 18.08 12.35 -17.53
CA ALA A 632 18.80 13.18 -16.57
C ALA A 632 19.45 12.34 -15.45
N GLU A 633 18.74 11.34 -14.93
CA GLU A 633 19.27 10.39 -13.95
C GLU A 633 20.41 9.55 -14.49
N LEU A 634 20.34 9.12 -15.75
CA LEU A 634 21.43 8.38 -16.40
C LEU A 634 22.69 9.24 -16.53
N ALA A 635 22.53 10.51 -16.92
CA ALA A 635 23.64 11.46 -17.00
C ALA A 635 24.29 11.69 -15.63
N LEU A 636 23.47 11.85 -14.58
CA LEU A 636 23.94 11.95 -13.20
C LEU A 636 24.76 10.72 -12.80
N ARG A 637 24.24 9.50 -13.02
CA ARG A 637 24.94 8.24 -12.72
C ARG A 637 26.26 8.09 -13.47
N ALA A 638 26.28 8.47 -14.74
CA ALA A 638 27.50 8.44 -15.54
C ALA A 638 28.56 9.39 -14.98
N THR A 639 28.13 10.55 -14.47
CA THR A 639 29.04 11.55 -13.89
C THR A 639 29.51 11.15 -12.49
N GLU A 640 28.61 10.62 -11.67
CA GLU A 640 28.93 9.97 -10.40
C GLU A 640 30.01 8.89 -10.59
N TRP A 641 29.80 7.98 -11.53
CA TRP A 641 30.79 6.95 -11.89
C TRP A 641 32.11 7.56 -12.36
N ALA A 642 32.07 8.54 -13.27
CA ALA A 642 33.26 9.17 -13.81
C ALA A 642 34.07 9.96 -12.75
N CYS A 643 33.38 10.49 -11.74
CA CYS A 643 33.97 11.26 -10.65
C CYS A 643 34.27 10.41 -9.42
N ASP A 644 34.04 9.09 -9.48
CA ASP A 644 34.10 8.19 -8.34
C ASP A 644 33.34 8.79 -7.15
N SER A 645 32.12 9.28 -7.36
CA SER A 645 31.30 9.92 -6.32
C SER A 645 29.93 9.28 -6.38
N TYR A 646 29.50 8.63 -5.31
CA TYR A 646 28.22 7.93 -5.28
C TYR A 646 27.37 8.49 -4.14
N CYS A 647 26.09 8.76 -4.40
CA CYS A 647 25.12 8.97 -3.33
C CYS A 647 24.86 7.66 -2.56
N GLY A 648 25.68 7.38 -1.55
CA GLY A 648 25.59 6.18 -0.70
C GLY A 648 26.19 4.92 -1.32
N SER A 649 26.34 3.85 -0.52
CA SER A 649 26.77 2.55 -1.01
C SER A 649 25.68 1.96 -1.91
N SER A 650 25.91 1.99 -3.22
CA SER A 650 24.95 1.56 -4.24
C SER A 650 24.47 0.12 -3.95
N PHE A 651 23.16 -0.13 -4.11
CA PHE A 651 22.42 -1.42 -4.02
C PHE A 651 21.60 -1.70 -2.74
N ARG A 652 21.70 -0.91 -1.67
CA ARG A 652 20.78 -1.11 -0.53
C ARG A 652 19.38 -0.59 -0.85
N ALA A 653 18.35 -1.39 -0.58
CA ALA A 653 16.95 -0.97 -0.75
C ALA A 653 16.46 -0.03 0.37
N ASP A 654 17.17 0.00 1.50
CA ASP A 654 16.89 0.88 2.64
C ASP A 654 17.60 2.22 2.47
N TRP A 655 16.81 3.28 2.25
CA TRP A 655 17.30 4.63 2.03
C TRP A 655 17.92 5.26 3.29
N SER A 656 17.37 4.97 4.47
CA SER A 656 17.79 5.56 5.75
C SER A 656 19.18 5.05 6.11
N ALA A 657 19.37 3.73 6.08
CA ALA A 657 20.68 3.12 6.33
C ALA A 657 21.75 3.62 5.35
N ALA A 658 21.39 3.80 4.07
CA ALA A 658 22.31 4.33 3.06
C ALA A 658 22.70 5.79 3.32
N LEU A 659 21.78 6.62 3.83
CA LEU A 659 22.07 8.01 4.19
C LEU A 659 22.97 8.09 5.42
N GLU A 660 22.70 7.30 6.46
CA GLU A 660 23.53 7.29 7.67
C GLU A 660 24.96 6.86 7.37
N GLU A 661 25.14 5.85 6.52
CA GLU A 661 26.46 5.44 6.03
C GLU A 661 27.16 6.57 5.27
N ALA A 662 26.42 7.27 4.39
CA ALA A 662 26.97 8.41 3.64
C ALA A 662 27.39 9.57 4.56
N LEU A 663 26.60 9.89 5.58
CA LEU A 663 26.92 10.91 6.58
C LEU A 663 28.11 10.52 7.45
N ALA A 664 28.24 9.24 7.80
CA ALA A 664 29.38 8.73 8.57
C ALA A 664 30.69 8.73 7.76
N ALA A 665 30.62 8.45 6.46
CA ALA A 665 31.78 8.38 5.56
C ALA A 665 32.32 9.76 5.13
N ASP A 666 31.59 10.84 5.41
CA ASP A 666 31.86 12.18 4.90
C ASP A 666 33.17 12.82 5.41
N GLY A 667 33.76 12.26 6.48
CA GLY A 667 34.89 12.82 7.24
C GLY A 667 36.32 12.73 6.65
N GLY A 668 36.54 12.58 5.34
CA GLY A 668 37.93 12.65 4.84
C GLY A 668 38.30 12.15 3.45
N SER A 669 37.34 11.94 2.54
CA SER A 669 37.71 11.50 1.18
C SER A 669 38.62 12.54 0.48
N PRO A 670 39.83 12.17 -0.01
CA PRO A 670 40.78 13.07 -0.68
C PRO A 670 40.33 13.52 -2.09
N ARG A 671 39.06 13.28 -2.45
CA ARG A 671 38.50 13.58 -3.76
C ARG A 671 38.44 15.08 -4.00
N ARG A 672 38.90 15.50 -5.19
CA ARG A 672 38.91 16.91 -5.61
C ARG A 672 37.55 17.43 -6.08
N LEU A 673 36.63 16.57 -6.52
CA LEU A 673 35.28 16.96 -6.94
C LEU A 673 34.23 16.12 -6.21
N ALA A 674 33.22 16.77 -5.63
CA ALA A 674 32.05 16.12 -5.03
C ALA A 674 30.82 16.34 -5.92
N VAL A 675 30.12 15.27 -6.26
CA VAL A 675 28.81 15.30 -6.95
C VAL A 675 27.72 15.25 -5.89
N LEU A 676 26.80 16.21 -5.93
CA LEU A 676 25.70 16.40 -4.97
C LEU A 676 26.17 16.40 -3.50
N PRO A 677 27.16 17.24 -3.12
CA PRO A 677 27.54 17.34 -1.71
C PRO A 677 26.33 17.82 -0.90
N LEU A 678 25.96 17.11 0.17
CA LEU A 678 24.80 17.47 0.98
C LEU A 678 25.02 18.76 1.81
N HIS A 679 26.22 19.33 1.83
CA HIS A 679 26.53 20.46 2.71
C HIS A 679 25.99 21.76 2.13
N ASN A 680 25.27 22.55 2.93
CA ASN A 680 24.99 23.96 2.63
C ASN A 680 24.64 24.26 1.16
N THR A 681 23.78 23.44 0.57
CA THR A 681 23.51 23.44 -0.89
C THR A 681 22.74 24.66 -1.34
N GLN A 682 21.88 25.19 -0.48
CA GLN A 682 21.10 26.39 -0.78
C GLN A 682 21.96 27.65 -0.69
N ALA A 683 22.78 27.77 0.37
CA ALA A 683 23.73 28.85 0.54
C ALA A 683 24.79 28.86 -0.56
N HIS A 684 25.30 27.67 -0.94
CA HIS A 684 26.24 27.55 -2.05
C HIS A 684 25.63 28.06 -3.36
N ALA A 685 24.39 27.68 -3.69
CA ALA A 685 23.72 28.17 -4.90
C ALA A 685 23.62 29.70 -4.94
N LEU A 686 23.46 30.36 -3.78
CA LEU A 686 23.42 31.81 -3.67
C LEU A 686 24.78 32.50 -3.73
N THR A 687 25.86 31.83 -3.31
CA THR A 687 27.20 32.44 -3.21
C THR A 687 28.18 32.00 -4.29
N CYS A 688 27.89 30.90 -5.00
CA CYS A 688 28.78 30.36 -6.01
C CYS A 688 28.88 31.29 -7.22
N SER A 689 29.94 31.12 -8.00
CA SER A 689 30.15 31.84 -9.24
C SER A 689 31.07 31.03 -10.14
N THR A 690 30.71 30.89 -11.40
CA THR A 690 31.52 30.19 -12.39
C THR A 690 32.86 30.89 -12.65
N ARG A 691 32.93 32.20 -12.43
CA ARG A 691 34.20 32.95 -12.41
C ARG A 691 35.14 32.53 -11.29
N ARG A 692 34.61 31.91 -10.23
CA ARG A 692 35.36 31.40 -9.07
C ARG A 692 35.67 29.90 -9.16
N GLY A 693 35.32 29.26 -10.28
CA GLY A 693 35.59 27.85 -10.54
C GLY A 693 34.41 26.91 -10.26
N SER A 694 33.24 27.45 -9.91
CA SER A 694 32.08 26.62 -9.58
C SER A 694 31.51 25.97 -10.83
N LEU A 695 31.16 24.69 -10.71
CA LEU A 695 30.40 23.94 -11.70
C LEU A 695 28.90 23.93 -11.33
N GLY A 696 28.38 25.01 -10.73
CA GLY A 696 26.95 25.13 -10.39
C GLY A 696 26.55 24.52 -9.04
N GLN A 697 25.25 24.28 -8.86
CA GLN A 697 24.66 23.86 -7.58
C GLN A 697 25.06 22.43 -7.16
N HIS A 698 25.20 21.52 -8.14
CA HIS A 698 25.35 20.07 -7.90
C HIS A 698 26.80 19.59 -7.85
N PHE A 699 27.78 20.44 -8.14
CA PHE A 699 29.18 20.04 -8.28
C PHE A 699 30.09 21.01 -7.53
N ARG A 700 30.97 20.49 -6.68
CA ARG A 700 31.92 21.30 -5.91
C ARG A 700 33.35 20.79 -5.98
N LEU A 701 34.28 21.73 -6.07
CA LEU A 701 35.72 21.45 -5.97
C LEU A 701 36.15 21.51 -4.50
N ARG A 702 36.52 20.36 -3.91
CA ARG A 702 37.08 20.29 -2.55
C ARG A 702 38.48 20.93 -2.56
N GLY A 703 38.59 22.12 -1.96
CA GLY A 703 39.85 22.87 -1.81
C GLY A 703 39.94 24.21 -2.55
N GLY A 704 38.88 24.63 -3.27
CA GLY A 704 38.82 25.94 -3.94
C GLY A 704 38.05 27.01 -3.14
N ALA A 705 37.90 28.21 -3.72
CA ALA A 705 37.06 29.29 -3.18
C ALA A 705 35.56 28.92 -3.11
N ASP A 706 35.15 27.80 -3.71
CA ASP A 706 33.85 27.15 -3.57
C ASP A 706 33.86 26.11 -2.43
N ALA A 707 34.13 26.59 -1.21
CA ALA A 707 34.21 25.75 -0.02
C ALA A 707 32.87 25.05 0.30
N MET A 708 32.94 23.91 1.00
CA MET A 708 31.76 23.20 1.50
C MET A 708 30.92 24.04 2.48
N GLU A 709 31.53 25.08 3.03
CA GLU A 709 30.96 26.06 3.95
C GLU A 709 31.07 27.47 3.35
N PRO A 710 30.08 27.90 2.56
CA PRO A 710 30.02 29.28 2.09
C PRO A 710 29.79 30.26 3.25
N SER A 711 30.13 31.54 3.05
CA SER A 711 29.85 32.57 4.06
C SER A 711 28.34 32.77 4.24
N ALA A 712 27.84 32.54 5.45
CA ALA A 712 26.44 32.79 5.81
C ALA A 712 26.01 34.22 5.52
N GLY A 713 26.85 35.20 5.89
CA GLY A 713 26.60 36.62 5.61
C GLY A 713 26.46 36.89 4.10
N ALA A 714 27.36 36.35 3.29
CA ALA A 714 27.29 36.53 1.83
C ALA A 714 26.03 35.88 1.22
N ALA A 715 25.60 34.73 1.74
CA ALA A 715 24.36 34.06 1.31
C ALA A 715 23.11 34.87 1.70
N VAL A 716 23.06 35.40 2.93
CA VAL A 716 21.98 36.28 3.40
C VAL A 716 21.95 37.59 2.62
N ASP A 717 23.10 38.20 2.36
CA ASP A 717 23.21 39.40 1.52
C ASP A 717 22.75 39.13 0.09
N ALA A 718 23.01 37.93 -0.44
CA ALA A 718 22.50 37.50 -1.74
C ALA A 718 20.99 37.33 -1.72
N LEU A 719 20.44 36.68 -0.70
CA LEU A 719 19.01 36.51 -0.50
C LEU A 719 18.26 37.85 -0.43
N ALA A 720 18.80 38.82 0.31
CA ALA A 720 18.18 40.15 0.48
C ALA A 720 18.01 40.93 -0.83
N ARG A 721 18.72 40.54 -1.89
CA ARG A 721 18.66 41.16 -3.23
C ARG A 721 17.61 40.54 -4.14
N PHE A 722 16.86 39.53 -3.67
CA PHE A 722 15.71 38.99 -4.36
C PHE A 722 14.44 39.76 -3.99
N GLU A 723 13.69 40.18 -5.00
CA GLU A 723 12.41 40.86 -4.82
C GLU A 723 11.34 39.91 -4.27
N TRP A 724 11.39 38.62 -4.63
CA TRP A 724 10.55 37.57 -4.06
C TRP A 724 11.38 36.39 -3.51
N VAL A 725 11.07 35.98 -2.29
CA VAL A 725 11.65 34.81 -1.62
C VAL A 725 10.51 34.01 -1.04
N GLY A 726 10.34 32.78 -1.52
CA GLY A 726 9.37 31.84 -0.97
C GLY A 726 10.02 30.65 -0.28
N LEU A 727 9.22 29.92 0.49
CA LEU A 727 9.62 28.70 1.18
C LEU A 727 8.70 27.55 0.78
N THR A 728 9.27 26.39 0.44
CA THR A 728 8.46 25.19 0.16
C THR A 728 7.75 24.65 1.39
N ASP A 729 8.27 24.91 2.60
CA ASP A 729 7.60 24.61 3.87
C ASP A 729 6.31 25.44 4.06
N LEU A 730 6.22 26.60 3.40
CA LEU A 730 5.06 27.50 3.35
C LEU A 730 4.67 27.81 1.90
N PHE A 731 4.63 26.79 1.04
CA PHE A 731 4.54 26.96 -0.42
C PHE A 731 3.33 27.79 -0.85
N ASP A 732 2.13 27.43 -0.38
CA ASP A 732 0.91 28.13 -0.78
C ASP A 732 0.90 29.60 -0.27
N HIS A 733 1.46 29.87 0.91
CA HIS A 733 1.62 31.24 1.43
C HIS A 733 2.62 32.05 0.59
N SER A 734 3.72 31.40 0.16
CA SER A 734 4.72 32.01 -0.71
C SER A 734 4.13 32.43 -2.05
N LEU A 735 3.17 31.66 -2.58
CA LEU A 735 2.44 31.99 -3.79
C LEU A 735 1.42 33.10 -3.59
N CYS A 736 0.72 33.15 -2.45
CA CYS A 736 -0.13 34.29 -2.11
C CYS A 736 0.68 35.59 -2.03
N LEU A 737 1.88 35.55 -1.44
CA LEU A 737 2.80 36.68 -1.47
C LEU A 737 3.18 37.07 -2.90
N LEU A 738 3.52 36.10 -3.76
CA LEU A 738 3.88 36.37 -5.16
C LEU A 738 2.72 37.02 -5.93
N HIS A 739 1.49 36.50 -5.77
CA HIS A 739 0.28 37.06 -6.37
C HIS A 739 0.07 38.51 -5.96
N TYR A 740 0.25 38.83 -4.68
CA TYR A 740 0.12 40.19 -4.21
C TYR A 740 1.21 41.12 -4.79
N GLN A 741 2.47 40.66 -4.81
CA GLN A 741 3.57 41.45 -5.36
C GLN A 741 3.45 41.66 -6.88
N ALA A 742 2.81 40.72 -7.58
CA ALA A 742 2.56 40.80 -9.02
C ALA A 742 1.33 41.63 -9.39
N ASN A 743 0.23 41.49 -8.63
CA ASN A 743 -1.10 41.93 -9.06
C ASN A 743 -1.75 42.93 -8.08
N ALA A 744 -1.05 43.31 -7.00
CA ALA A 744 -1.57 44.12 -5.89
C ALA A 744 -2.92 43.62 -5.31
N SER A 745 -3.20 42.33 -5.49
CA SER A 745 -4.44 41.66 -5.09
C SER A 745 -4.16 40.21 -4.70
N LEU A 746 -5.06 39.64 -3.90
CA LEU A 746 -4.98 38.25 -3.44
C LEU A 746 -6.12 37.42 -4.04
N PRO A 747 -5.86 36.19 -4.50
CA PRO A 747 -6.90 35.20 -4.71
C PRO A 747 -7.73 35.00 -3.43
N ALA A 748 -9.03 34.74 -3.57
CA ALA A 748 -9.91 34.49 -2.41
C ALA A 748 -9.42 33.32 -1.54
N ALA A 749 -8.82 32.30 -2.16
CA ALA A 749 -8.24 31.14 -1.47
C ALA A 749 -7.02 31.48 -0.57
N CYS A 750 -6.50 32.70 -0.64
CA CYS A 750 -5.44 33.17 0.24
C CYS A 750 -5.96 33.71 1.59
N ASP A 751 -7.27 33.84 1.79
CA ASP A 751 -7.83 34.30 3.07
C ASP A 751 -8.06 33.15 4.06
N CYS A 752 -7.15 33.04 5.03
CA CYS A 752 -7.17 32.05 6.10
C CYS A 752 -8.38 32.15 7.04
N SER A 753 -9.13 33.26 7.04
CA SER A 753 -10.34 33.37 7.88
C SER A 753 -11.41 32.34 7.49
N SER A 754 -11.33 31.82 6.26
CA SER A 754 -12.22 30.79 5.73
C SER A 754 -11.72 29.35 5.94
N GLY A 755 -10.53 29.17 6.53
CA GLY A 755 -9.93 27.86 6.78
C GLY A 755 -8.48 27.74 6.32
N ARG A 756 -8.05 26.52 5.97
CA ARG A 756 -6.67 26.27 5.53
C ARG A 756 -6.45 26.80 4.11
N LEU A 757 -5.42 27.61 3.94
CA LEU A 757 -4.97 28.11 2.65
C LEU A 757 -4.56 26.95 1.74
N SER A 758 -5.21 26.83 0.59
CA SER A 758 -4.90 25.84 -0.44
C SER A 758 -5.25 26.40 -1.82
N LEU A 759 -4.23 26.53 -2.68
CA LEU A 759 -4.41 27.01 -4.05
C LEU A 759 -4.74 25.88 -5.05
N GLY A 760 -4.96 24.65 -4.58
CA GLY A 760 -5.35 23.50 -5.41
C GLY A 760 -4.28 23.04 -6.41
N LEU A 761 -2.99 23.26 -6.12
CA LEU A 761 -1.94 23.10 -7.10
C LEU A 761 -1.44 21.66 -7.24
N PRO A 762 -1.19 21.19 -8.46
CA PRO A 762 -0.50 19.92 -8.67
C PRO A 762 0.91 20.02 -8.08
N ARG A 763 1.24 19.13 -7.13
CA ARG A 763 2.59 19.04 -6.56
C ARG A 763 3.38 18.01 -7.35
N MET A 764 4.42 18.45 -8.05
CA MET A 764 5.38 17.55 -8.69
C MET A 764 6.32 16.96 -7.64
N ASN A 765 6.41 15.62 -7.58
CA ASN A 765 7.33 14.92 -6.68
C ASN A 765 8.31 13.97 -7.40
N HIS A 766 8.22 13.80 -8.72
CA HIS A 766 9.06 12.88 -9.51
C HIS A 766 9.11 11.44 -8.98
N GLY A 767 8.03 11.00 -8.34
CA GLY A 767 7.96 9.71 -7.64
C GLY A 767 8.84 9.61 -6.39
N VAL A 768 9.50 10.71 -5.99
CA VAL A 768 10.30 10.78 -4.77
C VAL A 768 9.35 10.90 -3.58
N GLN A 769 9.42 9.90 -2.69
CA GLN A 769 8.70 9.94 -1.44
C GLN A 769 9.33 10.99 -0.52
N ARG A 770 8.48 11.82 0.10
CA ARG A 770 8.92 12.70 1.19
C ARG A 770 9.43 11.82 2.34
N ARG A 771 10.64 12.09 2.81
CA ARG A 771 11.26 11.37 3.92
C ARG A 771 11.07 12.16 5.21
N ASP A 772 10.76 11.46 6.30
CA ASP A 772 10.67 12.03 7.64
C ASP A 772 12.05 11.96 8.31
N PRO A 773 12.63 13.10 8.76
CA PRO A 773 13.86 13.08 9.54
C PRO A 773 13.81 12.19 10.79
N SER A 774 12.63 11.95 11.37
CA SER A 774 12.47 11.09 12.55
C SER A 774 12.91 9.64 12.35
N LEU A 775 13.07 9.21 11.09
CA LEU A 775 13.55 7.87 10.73
C LEU A 775 15.08 7.73 10.81
N LEU A 776 15.79 8.83 11.05
CA LEU A 776 17.24 8.83 11.23
C LEU A 776 17.62 8.77 12.70
N SER A 777 18.77 8.16 13.00
CA SER A 777 19.38 8.19 14.32
C SER A 777 19.72 9.62 14.74
N ALA A 778 19.79 9.84 16.06
CA ALA A 778 20.18 11.14 16.61
C ALA A 778 21.57 11.59 16.13
N ALA A 779 22.50 10.65 15.96
CA ALA A 779 23.85 10.93 15.43
C ALA A 779 23.80 11.39 13.96
N ALA A 780 23.00 10.72 13.13
CA ALA A 780 22.81 11.13 11.74
C ALA A 780 22.11 12.50 11.63
N LEU A 781 21.12 12.78 12.48
CA LEU A 781 20.48 14.10 12.55
C LEU A 781 21.47 15.20 12.97
N ALA A 782 22.28 14.96 14.00
CA ALA A 782 23.31 15.91 14.42
C ALA A 782 24.33 16.18 13.31
N LYS A 783 24.77 15.14 12.59
CA LYS A 783 25.67 15.31 11.45
C LYS A 783 25.00 16.07 10.30
N LEU A 784 23.73 15.80 10.04
CA LEU A 784 22.95 16.51 9.02
C LEU A 784 22.81 18.00 9.35
N ASP A 785 22.59 18.35 10.62
CA ASP A 785 22.55 19.73 11.08
C ASP A 785 23.90 20.42 10.93
N GLU A 786 24.99 19.75 11.33
CA GLU A 786 26.36 20.24 11.20
C GLU A 786 26.67 20.62 9.73
N ILE A 787 26.44 19.70 8.79
CA ILE A 787 26.76 19.95 7.38
C ILE A 787 25.81 20.95 6.70
N THR A 788 24.66 21.26 7.33
CA THR A 788 23.68 22.23 6.81
C THR A 788 23.57 23.50 7.65
N ALA A 789 24.55 23.77 8.53
CA ALA A 789 24.51 24.90 9.46
C ALA A 789 24.39 26.27 8.78
N VAL A 790 25.01 26.48 7.61
CA VAL A 790 24.89 27.74 6.85
C VAL A 790 23.52 27.84 6.18
N ASP A 791 23.02 26.73 5.64
CA ASP A 791 21.64 26.66 5.11
C ASP A 791 20.60 26.96 6.19
N ALA A 792 20.86 26.55 7.44
CA ALA A 792 19.99 26.84 8.57
C ALA A 792 19.90 28.34 8.87
N GLN A 793 21.04 29.05 8.88
CA GLN A 793 21.06 30.51 9.04
C GLN A 793 20.39 31.23 7.87
N LEU A 794 20.66 30.80 6.63
CA LEU A 794 20.01 31.33 5.44
C LEU A 794 18.50 31.13 5.48
N PHE A 795 18.03 29.92 5.82
CA PHE A 795 16.62 29.59 5.92
C PHE A 795 15.94 30.42 7.02
N ALA A 796 16.60 30.63 8.15
CA ALA A 796 16.08 31.49 9.21
C ALA A 796 15.87 32.93 8.73
N ALA A 797 16.81 33.49 7.98
CA ALA A 797 16.67 34.82 7.37
C ALA A 797 15.50 34.85 6.36
N ALA A 798 15.39 33.83 5.52
CA ALA A 798 14.31 33.70 4.54
C ALA A 798 12.92 33.56 5.17
N LEU A 799 12.80 32.78 6.25
CA LEU A 799 11.55 32.62 6.98
C LEU A 799 11.11 33.94 7.63
N ARG A 800 12.04 34.68 8.26
CA ARG A 800 11.74 36.00 8.81
C ARG A 800 11.31 36.99 7.73
N LEU A 801 12.00 36.99 6.59
CA LEU A 801 11.65 37.83 5.44
C LEU A 801 10.25 37.51 4.91
N LEU A 802 9.94 36.23 4.70
CA LEU A 802 8.63 35.77 4.22
C LEU A 802 7.52 36.15 5.20
N LEU A 803 7.66 35.82 6.49
CA LEU A 803 6.64 36.11 7.50
C LEU A 803 6.40 37.62 7.68
N GLY A 804 7.47 38.43 7.68
CA GLY A 804 7.35 39.88 7.76
C GLY A 804 6.66 40.49 6.54
N ARG A 805 6.89 39.94 5.34
CA ARG A 805 6.20 40.35 4.12
C ARG A 805 4.74 39.90 4.09
N LEU A 806 4.43 38.67 4.50
CA LEU A 806 3.06 38.20 4.64
C LEU A 806 2.26 39.10 5.58
N ARG A 807 2.83 39.47 6.73
CA ARG A 807 2.23 40.44 7.66
C ARG A 807 1.94 41.79 7.00
N SER A 808 2.85 42.32 6.18
CA SER A 808 2.59 43.54 5.41
C SER A 808 1.40 43.38 4.47
N VAL A 809 1.26 42.22 3.82
CA VAL A 809 0.09 41.93 2.97
C VAL A 809 -1.19 41.87 3.80
N GLU A 810 -1.19 41.23 4.97
CA GLU A 810 -2.36 41.21 5.87
C GLU A 810 -2.78 42.62 6.26
N GLN A 811 -1.82 43.47 6.65
CA GLN A 811 -2.08 44.87 7.02
C GLN A 811 -2.65 45.69 5.86
N LEU A 812 -2.15 45.49 4.64
CA LEU A 812 -2.58 46.23 3.46
C LEU A 812 -3.93 45.76 2.90
N THR A 813 -4.30 44.49 3.14
CA THR A 813 -5.49 43.87 2.52
C THR A 813 -6.62 43.56 3.50
N GLY A 814 -6.33 43.55 4.80
CA GLY A 814 -7.25 43.07 5.85
C GLY A 814 -7.51 41.56 5.82
N ARG A 815 -6.79 40.79 4.98
CA ARG A 815 -6.94 39.34 4.85
C ARG A 815 -6.00 38.63 5.80
N ALA A 816 -6.46 37.55 6.43
CA ALA A 816 -5.60 36.73 7.28
C ALA A 816 -4.78 35.78 6.39
N LEU A 817 -3.46 35.81 6.51
CA LEU A 817 -2.52 34.91 5.83
C LEU A 817 -1.74 34.05 6.82
N LEU A 818 -1.48 34.55 8.03
CA LEU A 818 -0.67 33.88 9.04
C LEU A 818 -1.49 32.98 9.97
N GLU A 819 -2.81 33.19 10.04
CA GLU A 819 -3.72 32.46 10.94
C GLU A 819 -3.77 30.97 10.64
N CYS A 820 -3.72 30.58 9.36
CA CYS A 820 -3.81 29.19 8.94
C CYS A 820 -2.44 28.54 8.65
N VAL A 821 -1.33 29.19 9.04
CA VAL A 821 -0.02 28.55 9.08
C VAL A 821 -0.07 27.37 10.04
N ASP A 822 0.44 26.22 9.59
CA ASP A 822 0.62 25.03 10.43
C ASP A 822 1.87 25.21 11.31
N TRP A 823 1.75 26.06 12.33
CA TRP A 823 2.86 26.41 13.22
C TRP A 823 3.53 25.20 13.88
N PRO A 824 2.80 24.18 14.40
CA PRO A 824 3.43 22.98 14.94
C PRO A 824 4.27 22.23 13.91
N ARG A 825 3.78 22.08 12.67
CA ARG A 825 4.53 21.43 11.60
C ARG A 825 5.77 22.24 11.22
N LEU A 826 5.64 23.56 11.08
CA LEU A 826 6.77 24.44 10.78
C LEU A 826 7.82 24.40 11.90
N TRP A 827 7.38 24.42 13.16
CA TRP A 827 8.23 24.25 14.33
C TRP A 827 8.99 22.92 14.28
N ARG A 828 8.30 21.77 14.15
CA ARG A 828 8.98 20.47 14.05
C ARG A 828 10.01 20.44 12.93
N ALA A 829 9.69 21.05 11.78
CA ALA A 829 10.61 21.13 10.65
C ALA A 829 11.82 22.04 10.87
N THR A 830 11.84 22.90 11.90
CA THR A 830 12.84 23.98 12.02
C THR A 830 13.33 24.26 13.44
N HIS A 831 12.85 23.56 14.46
CA HIS A 831 13.23 23.75 15.87
C HIS A 831 14.72 23.47 16.13
N HIS A 832 15.36 22.71 15.24
CA HIS A 832 16.81 22.45 15.25
C HIS A 832 17.65 23.64 14.76
N ILE A 833 17.03 24.71 14.26
CA ILE A 833 17.74 25.89 13.77
C ILE A 833 17.98 26.85 14.93
N ASP A 834 19.23 26.94 15.36
CA ASP A 834 19.66 27.79 16.47
C ASP A 834 19.20 29.24 16.31
N GLY A 835 18.61 29.78 17.38
CA GLY A 835 18.16 31.17 17.44
C GLY A 835 17.01 31.54 16.49
N LEU A 836 16.45 30.60 15.71
CA LEU A 836 15.29 30.89 14.87
C LEU A 836 14.09 31.33 15.72
N TRP A 837 13.93 30.65 16.84
CA TRP A 837 12.76 30.77 17.71
C TRP A 837 13.03 31.47 19.05
N ALA A 838 14.27 31.92 19.29
CA ALA A 838 14.65 32.65 20.50
C ALA A 838 14.41 34.16 20.31
N GLY A 839 13.25 34.65 20.76
CA GLY A 839 12.94 36.07 21.01
C GLY A 839 12.65 36.31 22.49
N PRO A 840 12.69 37.55 23.01
CA PRO A 840 13.00 37.86 24.43
C PRO A 840 12.04 37.31 25.52
N GLU A 841 10.95 36.63 25.16
CA GLU A 841 10.02 35.96 26.10
C GLU A 841 9.68 34.50 25.70
N ALA A 842 10.24 33.96 24.62
CA ALA A 842 9.75 32.71 24.03
C ALA A 842 10.53 31.47 24.49
N LEU A 843 10.00 30.84 25.55
CA LEU A 843 9.78 29.38 25.73
C LEU A 843 9.55 28.97 27.20
N GLN A 844 9.32 29.90 28.13
CA GLN A 844 9.11 29.58 29.55
C GLN A 844 7.70 29.04 29.91
N GLU A 845 6.76 28.89 28.98
CA GLU A 845 5.40 28.38 29.29
C GLU A 845 5.07 26.97 28.73
N GLN A 846 6.07 26.16 28.33
CA GLN A 846 5.80 24.78 27.86
C GLN A 846 6.52 23.68 28.64
N GLY A 847 6.93 23.97 29.88
CA GLY A 847 7.32 22.97 30.87
C GLY A 847 6.46 23.12 32.12
N GLY A 848 5.22 22.63 32.07
CA GLY A 848 4.39 22.39 33.24
C GLY A 848 4.08 20.90 33.30
N ASP A 849 4.73 20.22 34.24
CA ASP A 849 4.43 18.85 34.69
C ASP A 849 2.98 18.70 35.17
#